data_AF-A0A2M7UU05-F1
#
_entry.id   AF-A0A2M7UU05-F1
#
_cell.length_a   1.000
_cell.length_b   1.000
_cell.length_c   1.000
_cell.angle_alpha   90.00
_cell.angle_beta   90.00
_cell.angle_gamma   90.00
#
_symmetry.space_group_name_H-M   'P 1'
#
loop_
_entity.id
_entity.type
_entity.pdbx_description
1 polymer ?
#
loop_
_entity_poly.entity_id
_entity_poly.type
_entity_poly.pdbx_seq_one_letter_code
_entity_poly.pdbx_strand_id
1 'polypeptide(L)'
;MQIFEFHFNPKAKSDLVFDSFCYTPVNIYEKRLGGLYMMGLLKSVLPQNVRFLDNLAKTIKERYYKTISASAEKSLKDALKKANESLEKITKAGDVSWLGNLSFAVVSLKDYELNFTKVADLKILLLRKGQIIDIDQKLRFEDVEPYPLKVFGNIVSGKLIEDDVILILTKDVADAFLKEGVLNELAETDTPKMLKEILNGKKEKLSEISGICLSLFLTKETAAKETNTFLRKKTLKIFSFGKVFSPLTKIFKLPKISLKPKIALNLKLPRIRFGLPKINFKIKTKVFSPNKKIFPVFVLILFLVLGFFIFQITEKRQLKIYQEKVDQIQEKVSQADSFLIIKGSKQAEKKAAALLEEGWKNIAPLVNMEANFPPALSSHVLNLKNTISESLYKINKLVKVQDPELVFEFKAKEFIPQDLISFKDGVFAFSPYSENAFEIDQKNEGRILSINEKINSAIASNDSVLFFAKPDQLINFKDGQFQAPITLKLPYQEFKPGNLSSFQLNLYFSDKENGKITKYPYRGNFQWGEPQLWMENKNIADFKSMAVDGSLWALTKENAGEEGKPSSSPTVIERYYAGKLQEALKLEIFPFPKSFFKIFTSSQQPYIYILEPVQNRIVIINKSGGIIEQFQSEKFDNLLDFSISQDGKTIYLLNGLKVYKITL
;
A
#
# COMPACT_ATOMS: atom_id res chain seq x y z
N MET A 1 8.37 25.43 -9.76
CA MET A 1 8.07 23.99 -9.83
C MET A 1 8.82 23.37 -11.01
N GLN A 2 9.30 22.12 -10.89
CA GLN A 2 9.89 21.34 -11.98
C GLN A 2 9.34 19.91 -11.98
N ILE A 3 9.29 19.27 -13.15
CA ILE A 3 8.70 17.95 -13.40
C ILE A 3 9.77 17.06 -14.04
N PHE A 4 9.88 15.82 -13.58
CA PHE A 4 10.78 14.82 -14.18
C PHE A 4 10.11 13.45 -14.27
N GLU A 5 10.30 12.80 -15.42
CA GLU A 5 9.70 11.51 -15.78
C GLU A 5 10.81 10.51 -16.07
N PHE A 6 10.82 9.37 -15.38
CA PHE A 6 11.84 8.33 -15.53
C PHE A 6 11.17 7.00 -15.82
N HIS A 7 11.43 6.49 -17.02
CA HIS A 7 10.93 5.19 -17.49
C HIS A 7 12.05 4.15 -17.33
N PHE A 8 11.83 3.17 -16.46
CA PHE A 8 12.74 2.06 -16.23
C PHE A 8 12.30 0.87 -17.08
N ASN A 9 13.21 0.38 -17.92
CA ASN A 9 13.04 -0.73 -18.87
C ASN A 9 11.61 -0.92 -19.44
N PRO A 10 11.06 0.07 -20.17
CA PRO A 10 9.67 0.05 -20.68
C PRO A 10 9.42 -0.93 -21.84
N LYS A 11 10.34 -1.87 -22.08
CA LYS A 11 10.21 -2.94 -23.09
C LYS A 11 10.50 -4.34 -22.52
N ALA A 12 10.70 -4.46 -21.21
CA ALA A 12 11.00 -5.75 -20.55
C ALA A 12 9.83 -6.75 -20.59
N LYS A 13 8.59 -6.25 -20.55
CA LYS A 13 7.35 -7.02 -20.48
C LYS A 13 6.43 -6.54 -21.62
N SER A 14 6.10 -7.40 -22.57
CA SER A 14 5.34 -7.04 -23.78
C SER A 14 3.84 -6.82 -23.52
N ASP A 15 3.36 -7.29 -22.37
CA ASP A 15 2.00 -7.19 -21.85
C ASP A 15 1.83 -6.05 -20.83
N LEU A 16 2.87 -5.26 -20.57
CA LEU A 16 2.86 -4.15 -19.61
C LEU A 16 2.96 -2.81 -20.33
N VAL A 17 2.01 -1.91 -20.08
CA VAL A 17 2.06 -0.52 -20.56
C VAL A 17 1.97 0.41 -19.35
N PHE A 18 2.84 1.41 -19.29
CA PHE A 18 2.80 2.47 -18.29
C PHE A 18 3.24 3.80 -18.90
N ASP A 19 2.71 4.90 -18.39
CA ASP A 19 2.97 6.25 -18.91
C ASP A 19 2.64 7.33 -17.86
N SER A 20 3.09 8.56 -18.09
CA SER A 20 2.85 9.75 -17.27
C SER A 20 2.29 10.91 -18.09
N PHE A 21 1.23 11.55 -17.59
CA PHE A 21 0.52 12.61 -18.30
C PHE A 21 0.59 13.91 -17.50
N CYS A 22 1.45 14.83 -17.93
CA CYS A 22 1.72 16.09 -17.25
C CYS A 22 1.09 17.27 -17.99
N TYR A 23 0.04 17.86 -17.40
CA TYR A 23 -0.68 19.00 -17.97
C TYR A 23 -0.50 20.26 -17.11
N THR A 24 0.31 21.19 -17.60
CA THR A 24 0.48 22.53 -17.02
C THR A 24 -0.55 23.51 -17.61
N PRO A 25 -1.07 24.48 -16.82
CA PRO A 25 -2.06 25.45 -17.31
C PRO A 25 -1.55 26.35 -18.44
N VAL A 26 -2.25 26.32 -19.58
CA VAL A 26 -1.96 27.12 -20.78
C VAL A 26 -2.72 28.45 -20.75
N ASN A 27 -3.97 28.45 -20.28
CA ASN A 27 -4.83 29.65 -20.29
C ASN A 27 -5.29 30.13 -18.89
N ILE A 28 -5.93 31.31 -18.84
CA ILE A 28 -6.34 31.98 -17.60
C ILE A 28 -7.35 31.16 -16.78
N TYR A 29 -8.21 30.37 -17.42
CA TYR A 29 -9.19 29.53 -16.73
C TYR A 29 -8.51 28.29 -16.12
N GLU A 30 -7.62 27.64 -16.87
CA GLU A 30 -6.82 26.50 -16.38
C GLU A 30 -5.93 26.92 -15.20
N LYS A 31 -5.37 28.14 -15.23
CA LYS A 31 -4.57 28.69 -14.12
C LYS A 31 -5.36 28.86 -12.81
N ARG A 32 -6.69 28.92 -12.85
CA ARG A 32 -7.54 28.93 -11.64
C ARG A 32 -7.66 27.56 -10.96
N LEU A 33 -7.38 26.48 -11.70
CA LEU A 33 -7.46 25.09 -11.23
C LEU A 33 -6.08 24.51 -10.95
N GLY A 34 -5.03 24.95 -11.66
CA GLY A 34 -3.66 24.48 -11.46
C GLY A 34 -3.28 23.30 -12.36
N GLY A 35 -2.11 22.72 -12.11
CA GLY A 35 -1.57 21.62 -12.90
C GLY A 35 -2.20 20.28 -12.55
N LEU A 36 -2.37 19.44 -13.58
CA LEU A 36 -2.91 18.09 -13.46
C LEU A 36 -1.86 17.09 -13.95
N TYR A 37 -1.45 16.19 -13.06
CA TYR A 37 -0.40 15.20 -13.26
C TYR A 37 -0.98 13.81 -13.00
N MET A 38 -0.75 12.88 -13.91
CA MET A 38 -1.24 11.51 -13.80
C MET A 38 -0.14 10.50 -14.11
N MET A 39 -0.26 9.32 -13.51
CA MET A 39 0.56 8.15 -13.83
C MET A 39 -0.39 6.96 -14.00
N GLY A 40 -0.18 6.17 -15.05
CA GLY A 40 -0.90 4.94 -15.28
C GLY A 40 0.04 3.76 -15.48
N LEU A 41 -0.40 2.59 -15.04
CA LEU A 41 0.17 1.28 -15.36
C LEU A 41 -1.00 0.31 -15.62
N LEU A 42 -0.88 -0.48 -16.68
CA LEU A 42 -1.85 -1.48 -17.09
C LEU A 42 -1.09 -2.79 -17.36
N LYS A 43 -1.45 -3.85 -16.64
CA LYS A 43 -0.93 -5.22 -16.84
C LYS A 43 -1.76 -5.96 -17.89
N SER A 44 -1.25 -7.09 -18.40
CA SER A 44 -2.00 -8.03 -19.25
C SER A 44 -2.60 -7.39 -20.52
N VAL A 45 -1.92 -6.40 -21.11
CA VAL A 45 -2.49 -5.47 -22.10
C VAL A 45 -2.83 -6.17 -23.42
N LEU A 46 -4.10 -6.12 -23.79
CA LEU A 46 -4.58 -6.53 -25.11
C LEU A 46 -4.21 -5.48 -26.18
N PRO A 47 -3.89 -5.87 -27.43
CA PRO A 47 -3.51 -4.92 -28.50
C PRO A 47 -4.51 -3.79 -28.78
N GLN A 48 -5.81 -4.03 -28.52
CA GLN A 48 -6.87 -3.02 -28.62
C GLN A 48 -6.74 -1.90 -27.56
N ASN A 49 -6.13 -2.20 -26.41
CA ASN A 49 -6.09 -1.36 -25.20
C ASN A 49 -4.74 -0.68 -24.95
N VAL A 50 -3.84 -0.69 -25.94
CA VAL A 50 -2.55 0.05 -25.88
C VAL A 50 -2.78 1.55 -25.61
N ARG A 51 -3.87 2.14 -26.10
CA ARG A 51 -4.25 3.55 -25.85
C ARG A 51 -5.23 3.74 -24.68
N PHE A 52 -5.39 2.74 -23.82
CA PHE A 52 -6.33 2.83 -22.69
C PHE A 52 -5.95 3.94 -21.71
N LEU A 53 -4.66 4.04 -21.37
CA LEU A 53 -4.14 5.08 -20.47
C LEU A 53 -4.30 6.49 -21.09
N ASP A 54 -4.00 6.66 -22.38
CA ASP A 54 -4.22 7.92 -23.13
C ASP A 54 -5.68 8.39 -23.01
N ASN A 55 -6.62 7.49 -23.30
CA ASN A 55 -8.04 7.79 -23.34
C ASN A 55 -8.57 8.16 -21.94
N LEU A 56 -8.10 7.47 -20.90
CA LEU A 56 -8.44 7.76 -19.50
C LEU A 56 -7.87 9.12 -19.06
N ALA A 57 -6.58 9.36 -19.29
CA ALA A 57 -5.91 10.63 -18.96
C ALA A 57 -6.55 11.82 -19.69
N LYS A 58 -6.87 11.66 -20.98
CA LYS A 58 -7.60 12.64 -21.79
C LYS A 58 -8.99 12.92 -21.21
N THR A 59 -9.75 11.89 -20.85
CA THR A 59 -11.09 12.03 -20.26
C THR A 59 -11.05 12.83 -18.95
N ILE A 60 -10.08 12.54 -18.08
CA ILE A 60 -9.88 13.27 -16.82
C ILE A 60 -9.50 14.72 -17.10
N LYS A 61 -8.51 14.97 -17.97
CA LYS A 61 -8.05 16.32 -18.36
C LYS A 61 -9.18 17.19 -18.93
N GLU A 62 -9.90 16.69 -19.93
CA GLU A 62 -10.95 17.43 -20.64
C GLU A 62 -12.12 17.77 -19.71
N ARG A 63 -12.42 16.92 -18.71
CA ARG A 63 -13.45 17.22 -17.71
C ARG A 63 -12.94 18.18 -16.64
N TYR A 64 -11.72 17.98 -16.14
CA TYR A 64 -11.09 18.80 -15.09
C TYR A 64 -11.07 20.29 -15.46
N TYR A 65 -10.54 20.62 -16.64
CA TYR A 65 -10.40 22.01 -17.08
C TYR A 65 -11.68 22.65 -17.62
N LYS A 66 -12.79 21.90 -17.74
CA LYS A 66 -14.07 22.41 -18.27
C LYS A 66 -14.93 23.13 -17.22
N THR A 67 -14.74 22.87 -15.93
CA THR A 67 -15.56 23.49 -14.87
C THR A 67 -14.99 24.82 -14.39
N ILE A 68 -15.22 25.88 -15.17
CA ILE A 68 -14.64 27.25 -15.06
C ILE A 68 -14.83 27.92 -13.66
N SER A 69 -15.83 27.51 -12.89
CA SER A 69 -16.24 28.13 -11.62
C SER A 69 -16.01 27.26 -10.36
N ALA A 70 -15.30 26.13 -10.48
CA ALA A 70 -15.03 25.22 -9.36
C ALA A 70 -13.66 25.47 -8.70
N SER A 71 -13.48 24.93 -7.48
CA SER A 71 -12.15 24.72 -6.89
C SER A 71 -11.43 23.56 -7.57
N ALA A 72 -10.10 23.48 -7.43
CA ALA A 72 -9.29 22.39 -7.97
C ALA A 72 -9.81 21.00 -7.50
N GLU A 73 -10.11 20.86 -6.20
CA GLU A 73 -10.71 19.65 -5.63
C GLU A 73 -12.06 19.29 -6.26
N LYS A 74 -12.94 20.28 -6.47
CA LYS A 74 -14.28 20.04 -7.06
C LYS A 74 -14.18 19.70 -8.55
N SER A 75 -13.31 20.35 -9.30
CA SER A 75 -13.00 19.96 -10.70
C SER A 75 -12.38 18.56 -10.78
N LEU A 76 -11.52 18.19 -9.82
CA LEU A 76 -10.98 16.83 -9.71
C LEU A 76 -12.11 15.81 -9.45
N LYS A 77 -13.01 16.09 -8.49
CA LYS A 77 -14.17 15.22 -8.20
C LYS A 77 -15.10 15.07 -9.41
N ASP A 78 -15.36 16.15 -10.15
CA ASP A 78 -16.12 16.15 -11.41
C ASP A 78 -15.41 15.35 -12.53
N ALA A 79 -14.09 15.35 -12.56
CA ALA A 79 -13.27 14.61 -13.52
C ALA A 79 -13.19 13.11 -13.21
N LEU A 80 -12.98 12.75 -11.94
CA LEU A 80 -12.96 11.37 -11.48
C LEU A 80 -14.34 10.70 -11.61
N LYS A 81 -15.43 11.43 -11.32
CA LYS A 81 -16.78 10.94 -11.66
C LYS A 81 -16.90 10.65 -13.16
N LYS A 82 -16.37 11.52 -14.03
CA LYS A 82 -16.45 11.29 -15.48
C LYS A 82 -15.54 10.17 -15.97
N ALA A 83 -14.43 9.92 -15.29
CA ALA A 83 -13.59 8.74 -15.51
C ALA A 83 -14.36 7.45 -15.14
N ASN A 84 -14.97 7.39 -13.96
CA ASN A 84 -15.83 6.25 -13.56
C ASN A 84 -16.97 6.01 -14.58
N GLU A 85 -17.70 7.06 -15.00
CA GLU A 85 -18.72 6.96 -16.07
C GLU A 85 -18.17 6.46 -17.42
N SER A 86 -16.90 6.69 -17.72
CA SER A 86 -16.26 6.24 -18.97
C SER A 86 -15.83 4.77 -18.86
N LEU A 87 -15.25 4.40 -17.72
CA LEU A 87 -14.86 3.03 -17.38
C LEU A 87 -16.09 2.10 -17.31
N GLU A 88 -17.18 2.57 -16.70
CA GLU A 88 -18.46 1.85 -16.65
C GLU A 88 -19.02 1.55 -18.06
N LYS A 89 -18.84 2.46 -19.02
CA LYS A 89 -19.22 2.24 -20.43
C LYS A 89 -18.35 1.19 -21.12
N ILE A 90 -17.06 1.17 -20.82
CA ILE A 90 -16.12 0.18 -21.37
C ILE A 90 -16.49 -1.23 -20.85
N THR A 91 -16.77 -1.36 -19.54
CA THR A 91 -17.31 -2.59 -18.94
C THR A 91 -18.68 -2.97 -19.52
N LYS A 92 -19.61 -2.04 -19.69
CA LYS A 92 -20.93 -2.30 -20.30
C LYS A 92 -20.86 -2.65 -21.79
N ALA A 93 -19.76 -2.37 -22.47
CA ALA A 93 -19.46 -2.83 -23.83
C ALA A 93 -18.73 -4.18 -23.88
N GLY A 94 -18.51 -4.83 -22.72
CA GLY A 94 -17.89 -6.15 -22.61
C GLY A 94 -16.37 -6.14 -22.38
N ASP A 95 -15.69 -4.99 -22.42
CA ASP A 95 -14.25 -4.94 -22.12
C ASP A 95 -14.01 -4.73 -20.62
N VAL A 96 -13.72 -5.85 -19.96
CA VAL A 96 -13.31 -5.96 -18.55
C VAL A 96 -11.79 -6.17 -18.40
N SER A 97 -11.02 -6.20 -19.49
CA SER A 97 -9.60 -6.60 -19.46
C SER A 97 -8.69 -5.67 -18.63
N TRP A 98 -9.12 -4.43 -18.44
CA TRP A 98 -8.43 -3.44 -17.61
C TRP A 98 -8.75 -3.55 -16.11
N LEU A 99 -9.82 -4.26 -15.74
CA LEU A 99 -10.30 -4.34 -14.36
C LEU A 99 -9.37 -5.25 -13.55
N GLY A 100 -8.96 -4.81 -12.36
CA GLY A 100 -7.88 -5.43 -11.57
C GLY A 100 -6.46 -5.26 -12.15
N ASN A 101 -6.32 -5.08 -13.46
CA ASN A 101 -5.03 -4.85 -14.15
C ASN A 101 -4.58 -3.38 -14.16
N LEU A 102 -5.51 -2.43 -13.98
CA LEU A 102 -5.24 -0.98 -13.95
C LEU A 102 -4.76 -0.50 -12.58
N SER A 103 -3.60 0.15 -12.56
CA SER A 103 -3.13 1.00 -11.45
C SER A 103 -2.98 2.44 -11.97
N PHE A 104 -3.63 3.42 -11.34
CA PHE A 104 -3.68 4.79 -11.88
C PHE A 104 -3.73 5.82 -10.75
N ALA A 105 -2.94 6.89 -10.86
CA ALA A 105 -2.89 7.99 -9.90
C ALA A 105 -3.21 9.31 -10.58
N VAL A 106 -3.93 10.19 -9.88
CA VAL A 106 -4.33 11.52 -10.36
C VAL A 106 -3.98 12.54 -9.29
N VAL A 107 -3.20 13.55 -9.67
CA VAL A 107 -2.68 14.60 -8.79
C VAL A 107 -2.97 15.98 -9.38
N SER A 108 -3.73 16.78 -8.65
CA SER A 108 -4.01 18.18 -8.93
C SER A 108 -3.22 19.06 -7.96
N LEU A 109 -2.42 19.99 -8.47
CA LEU A 109 -1.60 20.89 -7.67
C LEU A 109 -1.77 22.35 -8.12
N LYS A 110 -2.11 23.21 -7.15
CA LYS A 110 -2.34 24.65 -7.34
C LYS A 110 -1.92 25.41 -6.08
N ASP A 111 -1.07 26.43 -6.20
CA ASP A 111 -0.74 27.35 -5.09
C ASP A 111 -0.34 26.63 -3.77
N TYR A 112 0.43 25.54 -3.90
CA TYR A 112 0.81 24.59 -2.82
C TYR A 112 -0.35 23.77 -2.20
N GLU A 113 -1.57 23.89 -2.69
CA GLU A 113 -2.70 23.00 -2.38
C GLU A 113 -2.65 21.74 -3.28
N LEU A 114 -2.49 20.59 -2.64
CA LEU A 114 -2.39 19.27 -3.25
C LEU A 114 -3.72 18.54 -3.10
N ASN A 115 -4.24 17.96 -4.18
CA ASN A 115 -5.45 17.13 -4.18
C ASN A 115 -5.17 15.88 -5.03
N PHE A 116 -5.33 14.67 -4.48
CA PHE A 116 -4.98 13.45 -5.21
C PHE A 116 -5.87 12.25 -4.92
N THR A 117 -5.90 11.30 -5.86
CA THR A 117 -6.49 9.96 -5.69
C THR A 117 -5.60 8.90 -6.37
N LYS A 118 -5.82 7.63 -6.06
CA LYS A 118 -5.23 6.50 -6.77
C LYS A 118 -6.16 5.29 -6.78
N VAL A 119 -5.97 4.39 -7.75
CA VAL A 119 -6.47 3.02 -7.74
C VAL A 119 -5.29 2.04 -7.81
N ALA A 120 -5.42 0.92 -7.08
CA ALA A 120 -4.43 -0.15 -6.96
C ALA A 120 -3.00 0.32 -6.59
N ASP A 121 -1.98 -0.38 -7.10
CA ASP A 121 -0.65 -0.52 -6.46
C ASP A 121 0.41 0.49 -6.95
N LEU A 122 0.01 1.74 -7.17
CA LEU A 122 0.94 2.87 -7.25
C LEU A 122 1.27 3.41 -5.85
N LYS A 123 2.49 3.94 -5.68
CA LYS A 123 2.95 4.66 -4.49
C LYS A 123 3.00 6.16 -4.71
N ILE A 124 2.64 6.92 -3.67
CA ILE A 124 2.69 8.38 -3.65
C ILE A 124 3.39 8.80 -2.35
N LEU A 125 4.62 9.32 -2.48
CA LEU A 125 5.46 9.75 -1.38
C LEU A 125 5.66 11.26 -1.42
N LEU A 126 5.76 11.88 -0.26
CA LEU A 126 6.19 13.26 -0.07
C LEU A 126 7.57 13.25 0.61
N LEU A 127 8.57 13.84 -0.04
CA LEU A 127 9.86 14.15 0.57
C LEU A 127 9.80 15.58 1.10
N ARG A 128 10.15 15.75 2.38
CA ARG A 128 10.13 17.04 3.08
C ARG A 128 11.24 17.08 4.13
N LYS A 129 12.27 17.90 3.91
CA LYS A 129 13.35 18.19 4.89
C LYS A 129 14.00 16.93 5.48
N GLY A 130 14.52 16.03 4.62
CA GLY A 130 15.12 14.77 5.05
C GLY A 130 14.13 13.66 5.45
N GLN A 131 12.82 13.93 5.45
CA GLN A 131 11.80 12.92 5.79
C GLN A 131 11.10 12.38 4.53
N ILE A 132 10.96 11.06 4.45
CA ILE A 132 10.16 10.34 3.46
C ILE A 132 8.81 10.04 4.11
N ILE A 133 7.72 10.58 3.57
CA ILE A 133 6.37 10.44 4.10
C ILE A 133 5.51 9.74 3.05
N ASP A 134 5.04 8.53 3.34
CA ASP A 134 4.02 7.87 2.51
C ASP A 134 2.66 8.53 2.75
N ILE A 135 2.18 9.30 1.78
CA ILE A 135 0.90 10.00 1.84
C ILE A 135 -0.25 9.18 1.24
N ASP A 136 0.03 8.02 0.66
CA ASP A 136 -0.97 7.14 0.02
C ASP A 136 -1.89 6.43 1.02
N GLN A 137 -1.54 6.45 2.31
CA GLN A 137 -2.10 5.57 3.34
C GLN A 137 -3.62 5.69 3.52
N LYS A 138 -4.18 6.88 3.25
CA LYS A 138 -5.63 7.16 3.33
C LYS A 138 -6.42 6.71 2.08
N LEU A 139 -5.74 6.19 1.06
CA LEU A 139 -6.30 5.72 -0.22
C LEU A 139 -5.98 4.23 -0.47
N ARG A 140 -5.72 3.46 0.60
CA ARG A 140 -5.35 2.05 0.50
C ARG A 140 -6.59 1.16 0.53
N PHE A 141 -6.88 0.53 -0.61
CA PHE A 141 -7.85 -0.57 -0.76
C PHE A 141 -9.25 -0.27 -0.20
N GLU A 142 -9.92 0.74 -0.79
CA GLU A 142 -11.37 0.63 -0.95
C GLU A 142 -11.61 -0.47 -2.00
N ASP A 143 -12.54 -1.41 -1.73
CA ASP A 143 -12.99 -2.38 -2.74
C ASP A 143 -13.57 -1.59 -3.94
N VAL A 144 -13.27 -1.98 -5.19
CA VAL A 144 -13.94 -1.38 -6.36
C VAL A 144 -15.42 -1.75 -6.28
N GLU A 145 -16.29 -0.78 -6.01
CA GLU A 145 -17.73 -1.02 -5.95
C GLU A 145 -18.19 -1.50 -7.34
N PRO A 146 -18.79 -2.71 -7.46
CA PRO A 146 -19.14 -3.25 -8.77
C PRO A 146 -20.38 -2.57 -9.39
N TYR A 147 -21.23 -1.98 -8.55
CA TYR A 147 -22.41 -1.22 -8.99
C TYR A 147 -22.79 -0.14 -7.96
N PRO A 148 -22.80 1.16 -8.32
CA PRO A 148 -22.26 1.72 -9.57
C PRO A 148 -20.73 1.52 -9.65
N LEU A 149 -20.18 1.37 -10.86
CA LEU A 149 -18.74 1.06 -11.01
C LEU A 149 -17.86 2.23 -10.55
N LYS A 150 -17.23 2.10 -9.37
CA LYS A 150 -16.49 3.18 -8.69
C LYS A 150 -15.01 2.81 -8.58
N VAL A 151 -14.24 3.17 -9.60
CA VAL A 151 -12.79 2.88 -9.70
C VAL A 151 -11.96 3.92 -8.94
N PHE A 152 -12.33 5.19 -9.09
CA PHE A 152 -11.81 6.27 -8.26
C PHE A 152 -12.81 6.58 -7.14
N GLY A 153 -12.38 6.31 -5.90
CA GLY A 153 -13.14 6.56 -4.67
C GLY A 153 -12.82 7.91 -4.05
N ASN A 154 -12.16 7.91 -2.89
CA ASN A 154 -11.84 9.12 -2.16
C ASN A 154 -10.75 10.01 -2.82
N ILE A 155 -10.74 11.29 -2.44
CA ILE A 155 -9.67 12.26 -2.72
C ILE A 155 -9.01 12.62 -1.38
N VAL A 156 -7.68 12.71 -1.37
CA VAL A 156 -6.93 13.30 -0.25
C VAL A 156 -6.48 14.70 -0.64
N SER A 157 -6.90 15.68 0.15
CA SER A 157 -6.50 17.09 0.05
C SER A 157 -5.43 17.40 1.12
N GLY A 158 -4.46 18.25 0.80
CA GLY A 158 -3.34 18.60 1.69
C GLY A 158 -2.61 19.88 1.27
N LYS A 159 -1.69 20.35 2.12
CA LYS A 159 -0.88 21.55 1.86
C LYS A 159 0.61 21.26 1.88
N LEU A 160 1.28 21.84 0.90
CA LEU A 160 2.71 21.76 0.65
C LEU A 160 3.39 23.08 1.04
N ILE A 161 4.72 23.06 1.00
CA ILE A 161 5.60 24.20 1.25
C ILE A 161 6.66 24.28 0.14
N GLU A 162 7.47 25.35 0.16
CA GLU A 162 8.64 25.45 -0.71
C GLU A 162 9.59 24.26 -0.46
N ASP A 163 10.17 23.75 -1.54
CA ASP A 163 11.15 22.64 -1.57
C ASP A 163 10.61 21.25 -1.18
N ASP A 164 9.29 21.09 -1.06
CA ASP A 164 8.64 19.76 -1.07
C ASP A 164 8.85 19.04 -2.41
N VAL A 165 9.01 17.71 -2.37
CA VAL A 165 9.04 16.85 -3.56
C VAL A 165 7.98 15.77 -3.47
N ILE A 166 7.12 15.64 -4.49
CA ILE A 166 6.19 14.51 -4.61
C ILE A 166 6.81 13.48 -5.56
N LEU A 167 6.90 12.22 -5.12
CA LEU A 167 7.22 11.08 -5.96
C LEU A 167 5.98 10.22 -6.16
N ILE A 168 5.64 9.96 -7.43
CA ILE A 168 4.63 8.97 -7.82
C ILE A 168 5.38 7.83 -8.50
N LEU A 169 5.18 6.60 -8.02
CA LEU A 169 6.03 5.46 -8.34
C LEU A 169 5.18 4.21 -8.59
N THR A 170 5.56 3.39 -9.58
CA THR A 170 5.12 1.99 -9.67
C THR A 170 5.79 1.16 -8.57
N LYS A 171 5.07 0.20 -7.96
CA LYS A 171 5.54 -0.67 -6.87
C LYS A 171 6.98 -1.17 -7.02
N ASP A 172 7.28 -1.86 -8.12
CA ASP A 172 8.60 -2.43 -8.45
C ASP A 172 9.73 -1.37 -8.39
N VAL A 173 9.43 -0.11 -8.77
CA VAL A 173 10.37 1.02 -8.71
C VAL A 173 10.48 1.60 -7.30
N ALA A 174 9.39 1.65 -6.53
CA ALA A 174 9.41 2.09 -5.14
C ALA A 174 10.22 1.13 -4.25
N ASP A 175 10.03 -0.18 -4.41
CA ASP A 175 10.75 -1.21 -3.68
C ASP A 175 12.24 -1.22 -4.04
N ALA A 176 12.59 -1.01 -5.32
CA ALA A 176 13.98 -0.84 -5.76
C ALA A 176 14.62 0.46 -5.27
N PHE A 177 13.89 1.59 -5.28
CA PHE A 177 14.37 2.86 -4.74
C PHE A 177 14.61 2.80 -3.23
N LEU A 178 13.83 2.00 -2.50
CA LEU A 178 14.05 1.73 -1.08
C LEU A 178 15.28 0.83 -0.87
N LYS A 179 15.36 -0.30 -1.57
CA LYS A 179 16.49 -1.25 -1.52
C LYS A 179 17.83 -0.58 -1.81
N GLU A 180 17.88 0.29 -2.81
CA GLU A 180 19.09 0.97 -3.26
C GLU A 180 19.31 2.35 -2.61
N GLY A 181 18.57 2.68 -1.54
CA GLY A 181 18.75 3.91 -0.76
C GLY A 181 18.43 5.23 -1.50
N VAL A 182 17.88 5.16 -2.72
CA VAL A 182 17.57 6.31 -3.58
C VAL A 182 16.64 7.30 -2.87
N LEU A 183 15.65 6.80 -2.11
CA LEU A 183 14.71 7.68 -1.39
C LEU A 183 15.41 8.55 -0.33
N ASN A 184 16.47 8.04 0.31
CA ASN A 184 17.20 8.78 1.35
C ASN A 184 18.02 9.91 0.72
N GLU A 185 18.80 9.59 -0.32
CA GLU A 185 19.61 10.57 -1.07
C GLU A 185 18.74 11.68 -1.68
N LEU A 186 17.52 11.36 -2.12
CA LEU A 186 16.56 12.36 -2.61
C LEU A 186 15.91 13.19 -1.50
N ALA A 187 15.73 12.64 -0.30
CA ALA A 187 15.17 13.39 0.82
C ALA A 187 16.15 14.42 1.41
N GLU A 188 17.46 14.17 1.26
CA GLU A 188 18.56 15.06 1.69
C GLU A 188 18.95 16.13 0.63
N THR A 189 18.32 16.13 -0.56
CA THR A 189 18.81 16.89 -1.72
C THR A 189 17.83 17.96 -2.23
N ASP A 190 18.17 19.23 -2.00
CA ASP A 190 17.35 20.39 -2.42
C ASP A 190 17.33 20.66 -3.95
N THR A 191 18.14 19.96 -4.77
CA THR A 191 18.34 20.32 -6.19
C THR A 191 17.93 19.23 -7.20
N PRO A 192 17.03 19.52 -8.17
CA PRO A 192 16.55 18.51 -9.13
C PRO A 192 17.60 17.98 -10.13
N LYS A 193 18.78 18.62 -10.23
CA LYS A 193 19.88 18.11 -11.08
C LYS A 193 20.44 16.79 -10.54
N MET A 194 20.61 16.73 -9.22
CA MET A 194 21.25 15.60 -8.56
C MET A 194 20.38 14.33 -8.59
N LEU A 195 19.05 14.43 -8.70
CA LEU A 195 18.17 13.28 -8.99
C LEU A 195 18.62 12.50 -10.22
N LYS A 196 19.03 13.19 -11.29
CA LYS A 196 19.51 12.52 -12.52
C LYS A 196 20.91 11.91 -12.34
N GLU A 197 21.72 12.45 -11.44
CA GLU A 197 23.06 11.95 -11.10
C GLU A 197 22.95 10.71 -10.21
N ILE A 198 22.09 10.73 -9.18
CA ILE A 198 21.73 9.60 -8.32
C ILE A 198 21.25 8.40 -9.14
N LEU A 199 20.27 8.62 -10.04
CA LEU A 199 19.72 7.55 -10.87
C LEU A 199 20.73 7.02 -11.90
N ASN A 200 21.61 7.88 -12.44
CA ASN A 200 22.70 7.45 -13.31
C ASN A 200 23.75 6.60 -12.56
N GLY A 201 24.09 6.98 -11.32
CA GLY A 201 25.05 6.24 -10.48
C GLY A 201 24.58 4.84 -10.09
N LYS A 202 23.26 4.57 -10.15
CA LYS A 202 22.63 3.27 -9.84
C LYS A 202 22.03 2.58 -11.07
N LYS A 203 22.37 3.05 -12.27
CA LYS A 203 21.73 2.67 -13.54
C LYS A 203 21.76 1.17 -13.84
N GLU A 204 22.83 0.45 -13.52
CA GLU A 204 22.95 -0.99 -13.78
C GLU A 204 21.85 -1.76 -13.04
N LYS A 205 21.78 -1.59 -11.71
CA LYS A 205 20.74 -2.21 -10.86
C LYS A 205 19.32 -1.74 -11.22
N LEU A 206 19.16 -0.47 -11.58
CA LEU A 206 17.88 0.10 -12.00
C LEU A 206 17.49 -0.24 -13.46
N SER A 207 18.29 -1.04 -14.18
CA SER A 207 17.95 -1.51 -15.54
C SER A 207 17.18 -2.85 -15.55
N GLU A 208 17.22 -3.60 -14.45
CA GLU A 208 16.51 -4.88 -14.28
C GLU A 208 15.00 -4.67 -14.02
N ILE A 209 14.62 -3.53 -13.44
CA ILE A 209 13.24 -3.19 -13.11
C ILE A 209 12.49 -2.56 -14.29
N SER A 210 11.18 -2.84 -14.38
CA SER A 210 10.28 -2.27 -15.37
C SER A 210 9.18 -1.48 -14.69
N GLY A 211 9.08 -0.18 -14.98
CA GLY A 211 8.12 0.73 -14.34
C GLY A 211 8.45 2.20 -14.55
N ILE A 212 7.78 3.09 -13.82
CA ILE A 212 7.88 4.53 -14.01
C ILE A 212 7.92 5.31 -12.68
N CYS A 213 8.67 6.40 -12.68
CA CYS A 213 8.72 7.42 -11.62
C CYS A 213 8.38 8.79 -12.21
N LEU A 214 7.47 9.52 -11.56
CA LEU A 214 7.13 10.91 -11.82
C LEU A 214 7.44 11.75 -10.57
N SER A 215 8.32 12.73 -10.72
CA SER A 215 8.83 13.57 -9.64
C SER A 215 8.42 15.03 -9.84
N LEU A 216 7.73 15.61 -8.85
CA LEU A 216 7.26 17.00 -8.85
C LEU A 216 7.99 17.79 -7.75
N PHE A 217 8.88 18.70 -8.13
CA PHE A 217 9.65 19.55 -7.22
C PHE A 217 9.01 20.93 -7.07
N LEU A 218 8.65 21.34 -5.85
CA LEU A 218 7.99 22.62 -5.57
C LEU A 218 8.98 23.78 -5.33
N THR A 219 9.77 24.07 -6.37
CA THR A 219 10.63 25.26 -6.40
C THR A 219 9.82 26.56 -6.56
N LYS A 220 10.22 27.61 -5.83
CA LYS A 220 9.71 28.99 -5.97
C LYS A 220 9.78 29.47 -7.43
N GLU A 221 8.77 30.20 -7.91
CA GLU A 221 8.77 30.73 -9.28
C GLU A 221 9.88 31.76 -9.49
N THR A 222 10.90 31.36 -10.25
CA THR A 222 11.73 32.29 -11.02
C THR A 222 11.11 32.37 -12.42
N ALA A 223 10.91 33.59 -12.93
CA ALA A 223 10.25 33.82 -14.21
C ALA A 223 10.91 33.00 -15.34
N ALA A 224 10.09 32.28 -16.11
CA ALA A 224 10.56 31.25 -17.02
C ALA A 224 11.52 31.81 -18.09
N LYS A 225 12.66 31.14 -18.29
CA LYS A 225 13.48 31.34 -19.48
C LYS A 225 12.81 30.61 -20.65
N GLU A 226 12.38 31.36 -21.64
CA GLU A 226 11.89 30.82 -22.90
C GLU A 226 13.00 30.04 -23.62
N THR A 227 12.75 28.75 -23.88
CA THR A 227 13.60 27.92 -24.75
C THR A 227 13.43 28.36 -26.20
N ASN A 228 14.40 29.14 -26.68
CA ASN A 228 14.41 29.73 -28.01
C ASN A 228 14.47 28.65 -29.11
N THR A 229 13.38 28.47 -29.86
CA THR A 229 13.41 27.89 -31.21
C THR A 229 13.73 29.00 -32.23
N PHE A 230 14.73 28.77 -33.08
CA PHE A 230 15.32 29.80 -33.94
C PHE A 230 14.45 30.14 -35.17
N LEU A 231 13.91 31.37 -35.25
CA LEU A 231 13.63 32.08 -36.52
C LEU A 231 13.91 33.60 -36.38
N ARG A 232 13.93 34.32 -37.52
CA ARG A 232 14.85 35.46 -37.79
C ARG A 232 14.25 36.35 -38.90
N LYS A 233 14.17 37.69 -38.87
CA LYS A 233 14.69 38.80 -38.01
C LYS A 233 13.46 39.68 -37.62
N LYS A 234 13.39 41.00 -37.31
CA LYS A 234 14.21 42.25 -37.29
C LYS A 234 13.46 43.21 -36.29
N THR A 235 14.10 43.88 -35.32
CA THR A 235 14.45 45.34 -35.31
C THR A 235 15.40 45.69 -34.15
N LEU A 236 15.78 46.97 -33.96
CA LEU A 236 16.97 47.40 -33.19
C LEU A 236 16.74 48.57 -32.21
N LYS A 237 17.38 48.46 -31.03
CA LYS A 237 18.00 49.50 -30.16
C LYS A 237 17.20 50.72 -29.66
N ILE A 238 17.33 50.94 -28.34
CA ILE A 238 17.80 52.18 -27.65
C ILE A 238 18.29 51.70 -26.26
N PHE A 239 19.59 51.84 -25.90
CA PHE A 239 20.16 52.86 -24.99
C PHE A 239 19.39 53.09 -23.66
N SER A 240 20.00 53.17 -22.46
CA SER A 240 21.44 53.15 -22.09
C SER A 240 21.66 52.67 -20.64
N PHE A 241 22.91 52.39 -20.26
CA PHE A 241 23.34 52.26 -18.85
C PHE A 241 23.94 53.60 -18.38
N GLY A 242 23.55 54.08 -17.19
CA GLY A 242 24.30 55.12 -16.47
C GLY A 242 23.44 56.11 -15.68
N LYS A 243 23.91 56.44 -14.46
CA LYS A 243 23.25 57.29 -13.44
C LYS A 243 22.02 56.61 -12.83
N VAL A 244 21.72 56.71 -11.52
CA VAL A 244 22.30 57.56 -10.46
C VAL A 244 22.83 56.69 -9.30
N PHE A 245 23.97 57.08 -8.75
CA PHE A 245 24.44 56.71 -7.40
C PHE A 245 24.81 58.00 -6.65
N SER A 246 25.10 57.88 -5.36
CA SER A 246 25.56 58.97 -4.46
C SER A 246 24.40 59.89 -3.94
N PRO A 247 24.57 60.59 -2.80
CA PRO A 247 23.66 60.32 -1.68
C PRO A 247 23.12 61.57 -0.96
N LEU A 248 22.19 61.39 -0.02
CA LEU A 248 21.95 62.36 1.04
C LEU A 248 21.40 61.71 2.32
N THR A 249 21.70 62.32 3.46
CA THR A 249 21.24 61.90 4.79
C THR A 249 20.25 62.92 5.33
N LYS A 250 19.18 62.48 6.03
CA LYS A 250 18.84 62.91 7.41
C LYS A 250 17.41 62.53 7.86
N ILE A 251 17.32 62.27 9.17
CA ILE A 251 16.21 62.54 10.10
C ILE A 251 14.83 61.97 9.75
N PHE A 252 14.41 61.00 10.56
CA PHE A 252 13.14 61.10 11.30
C PHE A 252 13.39 60.79 12.78
N LYS A 253 12.69 61.49 13.70
CA LYS A 253 12.73 61.26 15.15
C LYS A 253 11.43 60.57 15.60
N LEU A 254 11.52 59.52 16.41
CA LEU A 254 10.47 59.06 17.32
C LEU A 254 11.12 58.56 18.65
N PRO A 255 10.37 58.39 19.76
CA PRO A 255 10.88 58.68 21.10
C PRO A 255 11.67 57.54 21.78
N LYS A 256 12.43 57.93 22.82
CA LYS A 256 13.07 57.01 23.75
C LYS A 256 12.06 56.45 24.76
N ILE A 257 11.93 55.12 24.81
CA ILE A 257 11.40 54.41 25.99
C ILE A 257 12.58 53.77 26.71
N SER A 258 12.73 54.04 28.01
CA SER A 258 13.86 53.56 28.81
C SER A 258 13.49 52.33 29.64
N LEU A 259 14.03 51.17 29.27
CA LEU A 259 14.04 49.98 30.14
C LEU A 259 15.49 49.53 30.36
N LYS A 260 15.87 49.38 31.63
CA LYS A 260 17.19 48.87 32.05
C LYS A 260 17.11 47.35 32.21
N PRO A 261 18.01 46.56 31.61
CA PRO A 261 18.31 45.22 32.09
C PRO A 261 19.57 45.24 32.98
N LYS A 262 19.39 45.18 34.31
CA LYS A 262 20.43 44.66 35.22
C LYS A 262 20.19 43.17 35.40
N ILE A 263 20.86 42.33 34.60
CA ILE A 263 20.98 40.89 34.88
C ILE A 263 22.45 40.50 34.72
N ALA A 264 23.12 40.22 35.84
CA ALA A 264 24.49 39.72 35.85
C ALA A 264 24.45 38.18 35.91
N LEU A 265 24.68 37.52 34.79
CA LEU A 265 24.62 36.05 34.71
C LEU A 265 25.92 35.43 35.23
N ASN A 266 25.94 35.10 36.52
CA ASN A 266 27.15 34.74 37.26
C ASN A 266 27.54 33.25 37.08
N LEU A 267 27.92 32.83 35.87
CA LEU A 267 28.38 31.46 35.61
C LEU A 267 29.77 31.20 36.21
N LYS A 268 29.80 30.54 37.37
CA LYS A 268 31.03 29.91 37.91
C LYS A 268 31.35 28.63 37.13
N LEU A 269 32.20 28.71 36.12
CA LEU A 269 32.80 27.52 35.49
C LEU A 269 33.73 26.80 36.49
N PRO A 270 33.63 25.47 36.66
CA PRO A 270 34.53 24.71 37.53
C PRO A 270 35.95 24.66 36.92
N ARG A 271 36.97 25.00 37.72
CA ARG A 271 38.38 24.94 37.29
C ARG A 271 38.91 23.50 37.30
N ILE A 272 38.67 22.75 36.22
CA ILE A 272 39.33 21.46 35.99
C ILE A 272 40.82 21.71 35.75
N ARG A 273 41.67 21.35 36.74
CA ARG A 273 43.13 21.42 36.63
C ARG A 273 43.65 20.17 35.90
N PHE A 274 43.79 20.23 34.58
CA PHE A 274 44.60 19.26 33.85
C PHE A 274 46.09 19.49 34.14
N GLY A 275 46.70 18.59 34.92
CA GLY A 275 48.14 18.58 35.18
C GLY A 275 48.90 18.00 33.99
N LEU A 276 49.30 18.85 33.04
CA LEU A 276 50.19 18.46 31.95
C LEU A 276 51.65 18.36 32.45
N PRO A 277 52.42 17.32 32.05
CA PRO A 277 53.84 17.24 32.37
C PRO A 277 54.63 18.34 31.67
N LYS A 278 55.61 18.94 32.37
CA LYS A 278 56.46 20.01 31.82
C LYS A 278 57.54 19.45 30.87
N ILE A 279 57.16 19.17 29.62
CA ILE A 279 58.11 18.78 28.57
C ILE A 279 58.87 20.02 28.07
N ASN A 280 60.13 20.15 28.45
CA ASN A 280 60.98 21.32 28.17
C ASN A 280 61.57 21.30 26.74
N PHE A 281 60.72 21.42 25.72
CA PHE A 281 61.13 21.49 24.32
C PHE A 281 61.77 22.84 23.97
N LYS A 282 63.11 22.92 24.00
CA LYS A 282 63.88 24.07 23.47
C LYS A 282 63.91 24.10 21.93
N ILE A 283 62.75 24.34 21.32
CA ILE A 283 62.65 24.55 19.87
C ILE A 283 63.22 25.94 19.55
N LYS A 284 64.32 26.01 18.79
CA LYS A 284 64.77 27.26 18.16
C LYS A 284 63.82 27.63 17.01
N THR A 285 62.67 28.22 17.34
CA THR A 285 61.74 28.74 16.34
C THR A 285 62.37 29.96 15.64
N LYS A 286 62.94 29.74 14.45
CA LYS A 286 63.01 30.80 13.44
C LYS A 286 61.57 31.24 13.21
N VAL A 287 61.20 32.44 13.63
CA VAL A 287 59.81 32.93 13.57
C VAL A 287 59.45 33.13 12.11
N PHE A 288 58.86 32.09 11.51
CA PHE A 288 58.16 32.17 10.24
C PHE A 288 57.00 33.14 10.46
N SER A 289 57.16 34.39 10.00
CA SER A 289 56.11 35.40 10.13
C SER A 289 54.90 34.92 9.33
N PRO A 290 53.76 34.57 9.97
CA PRO A 290 52.64 34.02 9.23
C PRO A 290 52.07 35.16 8.38
N ASN A 291 52.25 35.06 7.06
CA ASN A 291 51.65 36.00 6.13
C ASN A 291 50.14 36.03 6.45
N LYS A 292 49.59 37.20 6.82
CA LYS A 292 48.34 37.29 7.62
C LYS A 292 47.11 36.64 6.95
N LYS A 293 47.19 36.33 5.66
CA LYS A 293 46.20 35.61 4.86
C LYS A 293 46.22 34.08 5.04
N ILE A 294 47.32 33.49 5.51
CA ILE A 294 47.52 32.02 5.60
C ILE A 294 47.09 31.46 6.97
N PHE A 295 47.30 32.20 8.05
CA PHE A 295 46.90 31.79 9.41
C PHE A 295 45.44 31.31 9.53
N PRO A 296 44.41 32.03 9.01
CA PRO A 296 43.03 31.55 9.09
C PRO A 296 42.78 30.22 8.35
N VAL A 297 43.52 29.95 7.26
CA VAL A 297 43.42 28.67 6.51
C VAL A 297 43.94 27.52 7.37
N PHE A 298 45.05 27.73 8.08
CA PHE A 298 45.62 26.72 8.98
C PHE A 298 44.70 26.43 10.18
N VAL A 299 44.05 27.47 10.72
CA VAL A 299 43.03 27.32 11.78
C VAL A 299 41.80 26.56 11.26
N LEU A 300 41.32 26.87 10.05
CA LEU A 300 40.21 26.14 9.42
C LEU A 300 40.52 24.65 9.22
N ILE A 301 41.72 24.33 8.72
CA ILE A 301 42.19 22.94 8.58
C ILE A 301 42.23 22.24 9.94
N LEU A 302 42.73 22.90 10.99
CA LEU A 302 42.76 22.33 12.34
C LEU A 302 41.34 22.05 12.88
N PHE A 303 40.37 22.93 12.63
CA PHE A 303 38.96 22.70 13.00
C PHE A 303 38.33 21.55 12.21
N LEU A 304 38.61 21.43 10.90
CA LEU A 304 38.14 20.30 10.09
C LEU A 304 38.73 18.97 10.57
N VAL A 305 40.02 18.94 10.92
CA VAL A 305 40.67 17.75 11.49
C VAL A 305 40.10 17.40 12.87
N LEU A 306 39.87 18.39 13.75
CA LEU A 306 39.20 18.14 15.04
C LEU A 306 37.78 17.60 14.84
N GLY A 307 37.02 18.19 13.93
CA GLY A 307 35.67 17.74 13.58
C GLY A 307 35.66 16.29 13.09
N PHE A 308 36.57 15.92 12.20
CA PHE A 308 36.74 14.56 11.68
C PHE A 308 37.11 13.55 12.78
N PHE A 309 38.01 13.90 13.71
CA PHE A 309 38.34 13.04 14.85
C PHE A 309 37.17 12.87 15.83
N ILE A 310 36.43 13.95 16.12
CA ILE A 310 35.21 13.87 16.96
C ILE A 310 34.16 13.00 16.28
N PHE A 311 33.95 13.18 14.97
CA PHE A 311 33.01 12.41 14.15
C PHE A 311 33.32 10.91 14.18
N GLN A 312 34.57 10.50 13.93
CA GLN A 312 34.97 9.09 14.04
C GLN A 312 34.76 8.51 15.44
N ILE A 313 34.96 9.30 16.50
CA ILE A 313 34.72 8.84 17.89
C ILE A 313 33.22 8.65 18.15
N THR A 314 32.36 9.50 17.57
CA THR A 314 30.90 9.31 17.65
C THR A 314 30.41 8.12 16.82
N GLU A 315 30.91 7.92 15.59
CA GLU A 315 30.59 6.73 14.77
C GLU A 315 30.98 5.44 15.49
N LYS A 316 32.24 5.33 15.96
CA LYS A 316 32.74 4.13 16.64
C LYS A 316 31.96 3.81 17.92
N ARG A 317 31.39 4.82 18.60
CA ARG A 317 30.47 4.62 19.73
C ARG A 317 29.09 4.13 19.28
N GLN A 318 28.50 4.72 18.24
CA GLN A 318 27.21 4.27 17.72
C GLN A 318 27.28 2.84 17.17
N LEU A 319 28.32 2.52 16.40
CA LEU A 319 28.56 1.16 15.90
C LEU A 319 28.72 0.14 17.05
N LYS A 320 29.37 0.50 18.16
CA LYS A 320 29.43 -0.36 19.35
C LYS A 320 28.05 -0.58 19.99
N ILE A 321 27.20 0.46 20.05
CA ILE A 321 25.82 0.33 20.55
C ILE A 321 24.96 -0.54 19.63
N TYR A 322 25.16 -0.48 18.30
CA TYR A 322 24.48 -1.37 17.37
C TYR A 322 24.98 -2.82 17.48
N GLN A 323 26.29 -3.03 17.64
CA GLN A 323 26.88 -4.34 17.91
C GLN A 323 26.30 -4.95 19.19
N GLU A 324 26.31 -4.20 20.31
CA GLU A 324 25.75 -4.64 21.59
C GLU A 324 24.26 -5.04 21.50
N LYS A 325 23.47 -4.34 20.68
CA LYS A 325 22.07 -4.71 20.40
C LYS A 325 21.95 -6.00 19.58
N VAL A 326 22.79 -6.17 18.56
CA VAL A 326 22.80 -7.40 17.75
C VAL A 326 23.22 -8.61 18.59
N ASP A 327 24.22 -8.43 19.45
CA ASP A 327 24.69 -9.47 20.37
C ASP A 327 23.59 -9.85 21.39
N GLN A 328 22.83 -8.86 21.92
CA GLN A 328 21.64 -9.11 22.77
C GLN A 328 20.50 -9.82 22.04
N ILE A 329 20.28 -9.54 20.75
CA ILE A 329 19.28 -10.24 19.93
C ILE A 329 19.75 -11.70 19.69
N GLN A 330 21.04 -11.89 19.40
CA GLN A 330 21.63 -13.22 19.25
C GLN A 330 21.56 -14.04 20.55
N GLU A 331 21.72 -13.42 21.71
CA GLU A 331 21.49 -14.09 23.01
C GLU A 331 20.04 -14.60 23.12
N LYS A 332 19.05 -13.76 22.77
CA LYS A 332 17.63 -14.15 22.81
C LYS A 332 17.28 -15.24 21.80
N VAL A 333 17.94 -15.28 20.64
CA VAL A 333 17.82 -16.40 19.69
C VAL A 333 18.38 -17.68 20.29
N SER A 334 19.59 -17.64 20.86
CA SER A 334 20.20 -18.81 21.54
C SER A 334 19.35 -19.32 22.72
N GLN A 335 18.73 -18.41 23.48
CA GLN A 335 17.77 -18.77 24.53
C GLN A 335 16.51 -19.41 23.94
N ALA A 336 15.96 -18.88 22.84
CA ALA A 336 14.79 -19.46 22.16
C ALA A 336 15.08 -20.85 21.59
N ASP A 337 16.22 -21.04 20.93
CA ASP A 337 16.66 -22.33 20.39
C ASP A 337 16.82 -23.36 21.52
N SER A 338 17.30 -22.95 22.71
CA SER A 338 17.36 -23.82 23.89
C SER A 338 15.98 -24.33 24.35
N PHE A 339 14.91 -23.53 24.17
CA PHE A 339 13.55 -23.98 24.41
C PHE A 339 13.01 -24.88 23.28
N LEU A 340 13.40 -24.66 22.03
CA LEU A 340 12.99 -25.48 20.88
C LEU A 340 13.59 -26.90 20.88
N ILE A 341 14.70 -27.13 21.61
CA ILE A 341 15.22 -28.47 21.89
C ILE A 341 14.21 -29.32 22.69
N ILE A 342 13.35 -28.70 23.51
CA ILE A 342 12.35 -29.36 24.37
C ILE A 342 11.09 -29.74 23.55
N LYS A 343 11.27 -30.66 22.58
CA LYS A 343 10.23 -31.10 21.63
C LYS A 343 8.92 -31.50 22.34
N GLY A 344 7.79 -30.99 21.83
CA GLY A 344 6.44 -31.30 22.31
C GLY A 344 5.98 -30.49 23.53
N SER A 345 6.85 -29.67 24.12
CA SER A 345 6.45 -28.77 25.21
C SER A 345 5.85 -27.46 24.65
N LYS A 346 4.51 -27.42 24.56
CA LYS A 346 3.75 -26.21 24.17
C LYS A 346 4.12 -24.96 24.98
N GLN A 347 4.62 -25.12 26.22
CA GLN A 347 5.07 -23.99 27.03
C GLN A 347 6.50 -23.53 26.66
N ALA A 348 7.37 -24.44 26.23
CA ALA A 348 8.69 -24.09 25.69
C ALA A 348 8.55 -23.44 24.31
N GLU A 349 7.71 -23.99 23.44
CA GLU A 349 7.36 -23.40 22.13
C GLU A 349 6.85 -21.96 22.25
N LYS A 350 5.93 -21.69 23.19
CA LYS A 350 5.46 -20.31 23.48
C LYS A 350 6.56 -19.38 23.99
N LYS A 351 7.51 -19.87 24.81
CA LYS A 351 8.65 -19.06 25.29
C LYS A 351 9.63 -18.75 24.15
N ALA A 352 9.94 -19.73 23.30
CA ALA A 352 10.74 -19.54 22.10
C ALA A 352 10.10 -18.53 21.15
N ALA A 353 8.80 -18.66 20.88
CA ALA A 353 8.04 -17.73 20.05
C ALA A 353 8.15 -16.28 20.56
N ALA A 354 7.90 -16.05 21.85
CA ALA A 354 7.98 -14.71 22.45
C ALA A 354 9.38 -14.09 22.35
N LEU A 355 10.44 -14.87 22.61
CA LEU A 355 11.83 -14.42 22.49
C LEU A 355 12.21 -14.09 21.04
N LEU A 356 11.82 -14.92 20.08
CA LEU A 356 12.07 -14.71 18.65
C LEU A 356 11.27 -13.55 18.09
N GLU A 357 10.02 -13.35 18.52
CA GLU A 357 9.22 -12.19 18.18
C GLU A 357 9.83 -10.89 18.71
N GLU A 358 10.36 -10.89 19.94
CA GLU A 358 11.05 -9.72 20.49
C GLU A 358 12.36 -9.47 19.73
N GLY A 359 13.12 -10.53 19.42
CA GLY A 359 14.27 -10.47 18.52
C GLY A 359 13.91 -9.88 17.16
N TRP A 360 12.79 -10.29 16.56
CA TRP A 360 12.28 -9.72 15.31
C TRP A 360 11.95 -8.23 15.41
N LYS A 361 11.21 -7.85 16.47
CA LYS A 361 10.82 -6.45 16.74
C LYS A 361 12.04 -5.55 16.96
N ASN A 362 13.13 -6.10 17.49
CA ASN A 362 14.41 -5.40 17.72
C ASN A 362 15.36 -5.41 16.50
N ILE A 363 15.39 -6.46 15.67
CA ILE A 363 16.28 -6.56 14.49
C ILE A 363 15.71 -5.80 13.27
N ALA A 364 14.39 -5.76 13.09
CA ALA A 364 13.78 -5.15 11.91
C ALA A 364 14.12 -3.66 11.71
N PRO A 365 14.18 -2.81 12.76
CA PRO A 365 14.66 -1.43 12.62
C PRO A 365 16.15 -1.32 12.22
N LEU A 366 16.98 -2.32 12.58
CA LEU A 366 18.40 -2.35 12.24
C LEU A 366 18.63 -2.75 10.78
N VAL A 367 17.79 -3.63 10.22
CA VAL A 367 17.79 -3.98 8.78
C VAL A 367 17.52 -2.74 7.92
N ASN A 368 16.65 -1.82 8.37
CA ASN A 368 16.41 -0.56 7.66
C ASN A 368 17.60 0.42 7.70
N MET A 369 18.62 0.15 8.52
CA MET A 369 19.85 0.95 8.66
C MET A 369 21.08 0.20 8.13
N GLU A 370 20.89 -1.00 7.55
CA GLU A 370 21.97 -1.94 7.24
C GLU A 370 23.03 -1.37 6.28
N ALA A 371 22.61 -0.58 5.28
CA ALA A 371 23.50 0.10 4.34
C ALA A 371 24.45 1.12 4.99
N ASN A 372 24.18 1.54 6.24
CA ASN A 372 25.03 2.44 7.01
C ASN A 372 26.01 1.69 7.94
N PHE A 373 25.99 0.35 7.93
CA PHE A 373 26.87 -0.48 8.77
C PHE A 373 28.10 -0.99 7.99
N PRO A 374 29.23 -1.26 8.67
CA PRO A 374 30.33 -2.01 8.07
C PRO A 374 29.86 -3.37 7.55
N PRO A 375 30.40 -3.89 6.41
CA PRO A 375 29.88 -5.11 5.76
C PRO A 375 29.74 -6.34 6.67
N ALA A 376 30.63 -6.50 7.66
CA ALA A 376 30.55 -7.59 8.63
C ALA A 376 29.31 -7.48 9.55
N LEU A 377 28.94 -6.26 9.99
CA LEU A 377 27.76 -6.02 10.82
C LEU A 377 26.47 -6.07 9.97
N SER A 378 26.50 -5.55 8.74
CA SER A 378 25.44 -5.73 7.73
C SER A 378 25.11 -7.23 7.54
N SER A 379 26.14 -8.04 7.26
CA SER A 379 26.02 -9.49 7.10
C SER A 379 25.47 -10.18 8.35
N HIS A 380 25.94 -9.78 9.54
CA HIS A 380 25.46 -10.34 10.81
C HIS A 380 23.97 -10.01 11.05
N VAL A 381 23.55 -8.75 10.81
CA VAL A 381 22.16 -8.31 10.94
C VAL A 381 21.23 -9.07 9.98
N LEU A 382 21.63 -9.25 8.72
CA LEU A 382 20.86 -10.02 7.74
C LEU A 382 20.76 -11.51 8.09
N ASN A 383 21.88 -12.14 8.47
CA ASN A 383 21.87 -13.56 8.85
C ASN A 383 21.00 -13.79 10.09
N LEU A 384 21.15 -12.95 11.12
CA LEU A 384 20.36 -13.05 12.36
C LEU A 384 18.86 -12.83 12.10
N LYS A 385 18.50 -11.84 11.28
CA LYS A 385 17.13 -11.62 10.79
C LYS A 385 16.58 -12.86 10.06
N ASN A 386 17.37 -13.51 9.21
CA ASN A 386 16.95 -14.71 8.48
C ASN A 386 16.76 -15.91 9.42
N THR A 387 17.68 -16.16 10.36
CA THR A 387 17.54 -17.19 11.41
C THR A 387 16.26 -16.99 12.23
N ILE A 388 16.01 -15.76 12.69
CA ILE A 388 14.77 -15.41 13.42
C ILE A 388 13.54 -15.68 12.55
N SER A 389 13.57 -15.28 11.27
CA SER A 389 12.48 -15.52 10.32
C SER A 389 12.16 -17.01 10.20
N GLU A 390 13.18 -17.84 9.99
CA GLU A 390 13.02 -19.28 9.82
C GLU A 390 12.52 -19.99 11.07
N SER A 391 13.06 -19.68 12.25
CA SER A 391 12.57 -20.27 13.50
C SER A 391 11.13 -19.84 13.78
N LEU A 392 10.76 -18.58 13.51
CA LEU A 392 9.36 -18.14 13.59
C LEU A 392 8.46 -18.82 12.55
N TYR A 393 8.91 -19.02 11.31
CA TYR A 393 8.16 -19.75 10.27
C TYR A 393 7.89 -21.19 10.69
N LYS A 394 8.88 -21.87 11.29
CA LYS A 394 8.76 -23.26 11.79
C LYS A 394 7.74 -23.34 12.93
N ILE A 395 7.83 -22.45 13.92
CA ILE A 395 6.87 -22.36 15.05
C ILE A 395 5.45 -22.03 14.57
N ASN A 396 5.31 -21.11 13.62
CA ASN A 396 4.03 -20.65 13.09
C ASN A 396 3.52 -21.50 11.91
N LYS A 397 4.19 -22.62 11.62
CA LYS A 397 3.82 -23.60 10.58
C LYS A 397 3.57 -22.96 9.21
N LEU A 398 4.48 -22.09 8.79
CA LEU A 398 4.43 -21.47 7.47
C LEU A 398 5.11 -22.37 6.44
N VAL A 399 4.32 -22.97 5.57
CA VAL A 399 4.76 -23.69 4.37
C VAL A 399 4.96 -22.70 3.23
N LYS A 400 6.18 -22.65 2.68
CA LYS A 400 6.48 -21.92 1.45
C LYS A 400 6.31 -22.83 0.24
N VAL A 401 5.22 -22.65 -0.48
CA VAL A 401 4.88 -23.43 -1.68
C VAL A 401 5.65 -22.84 -2.88
N GLN A 402 6.71 -23.50 -3.31
CA GLN A 402 7.53 -23.04 -4.44
C GLN A 402 6.79 -23.15 -5.78
N ASP A 403 6.11 -24.27 -5.99
CA ASP A 403 5.28 -24.51 -7.19
C ASP A 403 3.88 -25.03 -6.79
N PRO A 404 2.88 -24.14 -6.67
CA PRO A 404 1.49 -24.54 -6.41
C PRO A 404 0.87 -25.22 -7.65
N GLU A 405 0.12 -26.30 -7.42
CA GLU A 405 -0.54 -27.08 -8.46
C GLU A 405 -1.49 -26.19 -9.29
N LEU A 406 -1.21 -26.00 -10.58
CA LEU A 406 -2.11 -25.25 -11.47
C LEU A 406 -3.28 -26.16 -11.89
N VAL A 407 -4.48 -25.80 -11.47
CA VAL A 407 -5.73 -26.45 -11.89
C VAL A 407 -6.12 -25.93 -13.27
N PHE A 408 -6.28 -24.61 -13.40
CA PHE A 408 -6.81 -23.99 -14.62
C PHE A 408 -6.23 -22.58 -14.84
N GLU A 409 -6.12 -22.16 -16.10
CA GLU A 409 -5.75 -20.79 -16.49
C GLU A 409 -6.80 -20.22 -17.46
N PHE A 410 -7.51 -19.19 -17.02
CA PHE A 410 -8.56 -18.52 -17.77
C PHE A 410 -7.98 -17.62 -18.86
N LYS A 411 -8.51 -17.74 -20.09
CA LYS A 411 -8.23 -16.75 -21.14
C LYS A 411 -9.08 -15.51 -20.89
N ALA A 412 -8.45 -14.37 -20.62
CA ALA A 412 -9.15 -13.11 -20.27
C ALA A 412 -10.16 -12.60 -21.32
N LYS A 413 -10.11 -13.11 -22.56
CA LYS A 413 -11.10 -12.82 -23.62
C LYS A 413 -12.37 -13.68 -23.55
N GLU A 414 -12.31 -14.82 -22.87
CA GLU A 414 -13.40 -15.79 -22.72
C GLU A 414 -14.07 -15.60 -21.35
N PHE A 415 -13.27 -15.44 -20.29
CA PHE A 415 -13.75 -15.22 -18.93
C PHE A 415 -12.74 -14.47 -18.07
N ILE A 416 -13.22 -13.59 -17.19
CA ILE A 416 -12.42 -13.00 -16.09
C ILE A 416 -13.14 -13.32 -14.77
N PRO A 417 -12.64 -14.31 -13.99
CA PRO A 417 -13.20 -14.66 -12.69
C PRO A 417 -12.92 -13.57 -11.66
N GLN A 418 -13.74 -13.50 -10.61
CA GLN A 418 -13.48 -12.67 -9.41
C GLN A 418 -13.68 -13.48 -8.12
N ASP A 419 -14.61 -14.43 -8.13
CA ASP A 419 -14.96 -15.29 -6.98
C ASP A 419 -14.97 -16.77 -7.38
N LEU A 420 -14.75 -17.67 -6.41
CA LEU A 420 -14.85 -19.13 -6.56
C LEU A 420 -15.81 -19.76 -5.54
N ILE A 421 -16.50 -20.82 -5.96
CA ILE A 421 -17.17 -21.78 -5.07
C ILE A 421 -16.86 -23.22 -5.49
N SER A 422 -16.28 -24.02 -4.60
CA SER A 422 -16.15 -25.47 -4.79
C SER A 422 -17.51 -26.15 -4.63
N PHE A 423 -17.85 -27.12 -5.47
CA PHE A 423 -19.05 -27.91 -5.31
C PHE A 423 -18.83 -29.34 -5.83
N LYS A 424 -19.16 -30.33 -4.99
CA LYS A 424 -18.70 -31.71 -5.15
C LYS A 424 -17.17 -31.69 -5.33
N ASP A 425 -16.67 -32.20 -6.44
CA ASP A 425 -15.26 -32.28 -6.78
C ASP A 425 -14.81 -31.24 -7.84
N GLY A 426 -15.72 -30.36 -8.27
CA GLY A 426 -15.46 -29.30 -9.26
C GLY A 426 -15.45 -27.90 -8.63
N VAL A 427 -15.11 -26.89 -9.44
CA VAL A 427 -15.04 -25.49 -9.03
C VAL A 427 -15.80 -24.59 -10.00
N PHE A 428 -16.69 -23.77 -9.46
CA PHE A 428 -17.42 -22.74 -10.20
C PHE A 428 -16.77 -21.39 -9.96
N ALA A 429 -16.32 -20.75 -11.03
CA ALA A 429 -15.86 -19.38 -11.03
C ALA A 429 -16.96 -18.45 -11.54
N PHE A 430 -17.15 -17.31 -10.88
CA PHE A 430 -18.13 -16.30 -11.26
C PHE A 430 -17.55 -14.90 -11.10
N SER A 431 -18.30 -13.91 -11.58
CA SER A 431 -17.84 -12.52 -11.64
C SER A 431 -19.04 -11.58 -11.71
N PRO A 432 -19.12 -10.53 -10.89
CA PRO A 432 -20.21 -9.54 -10.92
C PRO A 432 -20.19 -8.68 -12.20
N TYR A 433 -19.19 -8.88 -13.06
CA TYR A 433 -19.00 -8.19 -14.33
C TYR A 433 -19.37 -9.06 -15.55
N SER A 434 -19.77 -10.32 -15.34
CA SER A 434 -20.15 -11.27 -16.39
C SER A 434 -21.58 -11.79 -16.19
N GLU A 435 -22.27 -12.07 -17.31
CA GLU A 435 -23.58 -12.73 -17.34
C GLU A 435 -23.47 -14.26 -17.53
N ASN A 436 -22.23 -14.78 -17.45
CA ASN A 436 -21.94 -16.21 -17.42
C ASN A 436 -21.25 -16.57 -16.08
N ALA A 437 -21.43 -17.80 -15.63
CA ALA A 437 -20.49 -18.49 -14.76
C ALA A 437 -19.54 -19.37 -15.59
N PHE A 438 -18.54 -19.95 -14.95
CA PHE A 438 -17.62 -20.91 -15.56
C PHE A 438 -17.42 -22.09 -14.61
N GLU A 439 -17.50 -23.32 -15.13
CA GLU A 439 -17.32 -24.55 -14.37
C GLU A 439 -16.03 -25.24 -14.80
N ILE A 440 -15.21 -25.64 -13.83
CA ILE A 440 -14.01 -26.47 -13.99
C ILE A 440 -14.34 -27.83 -13.36
N ASP A 441 -14.22 -28.91 -14.14
CA ASP A 441 -14.55 -30.27 -13.71
C ASP A 441 -13.38 -30.99 -13.02
N GLN A 442 -13.60 -32.26 -12.62
CA GLN A 442 -12.60 -33.12 -11.97
C GLN A 442 -11.31 -33.35 -12.78
N LYS A 443 -11.34 -33.16 -14.10
CA LYS A 443 -10.20 -33.34 -14.99
C LYS A 443 -9.52 -32.01 -15.32
N ASN A 444 -9.98 -30.94 -14.71
CA ASN A 444 -9.65 -29.56 -15.04
C ASN A 444 -10.13 -29.13 -16.45
N GLU A 445 -11.13 -29.80 -17.03
CA GLU A 445 -11.79 -29.35 -18.26
C GLU A 445 -12.76 -28.19 -17.91
N GLY A 446 -12.69 -27.10 -18.69
CA GLY A 446 -13.41 -25.85 -18.40
C GLY A 446 -14.55 -25.55 -19.37
N ARG A 447 -15.74 -25.20 -18.85
CA ARG A 447 -16.91 -24.80 -19.67
C ARG A 447 -17.60 -23.53 -19.16
N ILE A 448 -18.08 -22.72 -20.10
CA ILE A 448 -18.91 -21.54 -19.83
C ILE A 448 -20.35 -21.99 -19.55
N LEU A 449 -20.98 -21.41 -18.52
CA LEU A 449 -22.38 -21.62 -18.15
C LEU A 449 -23.16 -20.31 -18.27
N SER A 450 -24.05 -20.22 -19.25
CA SER A 450 -24.89 -19.03 -19.46
C SER A 450 -26.04 -18.97 -18.45
N ILE A 451 -25.83 -18.19 -17.40
CA ILE A 451 -26.80 -17.88 -16.35
C ILE A 451 -27.65 -16.64 -16.68
N ASN A 452 -27.17 -15.80 -17.62
CA ASN A 452 -27.79 -14.58 -18.13
C ASN A 452 -28.06 -13.48 -17.07
N GLU A 453 -27.41 -13.58 -15.91
CA GLU A 453 -27.54 -12.66 -14.77
C GLU A 453 -26.17 -12.40 -14.14
N LYS A 454 -25.99 -11.22 -13.53
CA LYS A 454 -24.69 -10.80 -12.98
C LYS A 454 -24.52 -11.27 -11.54
N ILE A 455 -23.73 -12.33 -11.36
CA ILE A 455 -23.58 -13.01 -10.07
C ILE A 455 -22.61 -12.28 -9.15
N ASN A 456 -23.09 -11.92 -7.96
CA ASN A 456 -22.32 -11.21 -6.94
C ASN A 456 -21.89 -12.10 -5.76
N SER A 457 -22.44 -13.30 -5.62
CA SER A 457 -22.08 -14.28 -4.58
C SER A 457 -22.57 -15.67 -4.97
N ALA A 458 -22.00 -16.71 -4.37
CA ALA A 458 -22.51 -18.07 -4.48
C ALA A 458 -22.27 -18.86 -3.20
N ILE A 459 -23.07 -19.90 -2.97
CA ILE A 459 -22.90 -20.88 -1.89
C ILE A 459 -23.13 -22.29 -2.44
N ALA A 460 -22.35 -23.24 -1.95
CA ALA A 460 -22.58 -24.66 -2.18
C ALA A 460 -23.57 -25.22 -1.14
N SER A 461 -24.56 -25.98 -1.61
CA SER A 461 -25.37 -26.86 -0.79
C SER A 461 -24.85 -28.30 -0.91
N ASN A 462 -25.58 -29.29 -0.37
CA ASN A 462 -25.19 -30.70 -0.54
C ASN A 462 -25.45 -31.22 -1.96
N ASP A 463 -26.41 -30.65 -2.69
CA ASP A 463 -26.91 -31.16 -3.97
C ASP A 463 -27.03 -30.10 -5.07
N SER A 464 -26.77 -28.83 -4.78
CA SER A 464 -26.82 -27.70 -5.72
C SER A 464 -25.82 -26.58 -5.40
N VAL A 465 -25.63 -25.65 -6.34
CA VAL A 465 -25.01 -24.33 -6.08
C VAL A 465 -26.11 -23.28 -6.16
N LEU A 466 -26.23 -22.43 -5.14
CA LEU A 466 -27.11 -21.26 -5.17
C LEU A 466 -26.27 -20.03 -5.50
N PHE A 467 -26.47 -19.50 -6.70
CA PHE A 467 -25.91 -18.23 -7.15
C PHE A 467 -26.84 -17.08 -6.74
N PHE A 468 -26.26 -15.91 -6.43
CA PHE A 468 -27.00 -14.72 -6.03
C PHE A 468 -26.64 -13.53 -6.94
N ALA A 469 -27.67 -12.94 -7.55
CA ALA A 469 -27.58 -11.71 -8.34
C ALA A 469 -28.31 -10.57 -7.61
N LYS A 470 -27.67 -9.41 -7.50
CA LYS A 470 -28.25 -8.26 -6.80
C LYS A 470 -29.41 -7.64 -7.58
N PRO A 471 -30.46 -7.14 -6.89
CA PRO A 471 -30.52 -6.91 -5.44
C PRO A 471 -31.03 -8.10 -4.61
N ASP A 472 -31.71 -9.07 -5.22
CA ASP A 472 -32.54 -10.04 -4.49
C ASP A 472 -32.73 -11.41 -5.15
N GLN A 473 -32.15 -11.69 -6.33
CA GLN A 473 -32.37 -12.95 -7.04
C GLN A 473 -31.46 -14.08 -6.56
N LEU A 474 -32.04 -15.25 -6.32
CA LEU A 474 -31.33 -16.53 -6.18
C LEU A 474 -31.57 -17.41 -7.41
N ILE A 475 -30.51 -18.04 -7.91
CA ILE A 475 -30.55 -18.95 -9.06
C ILE A 475 -29.92 -20.28 -8.66
N ASN A 476 -30.71 -21.34 -8.70
CA ASN A 476 -30.30 -22.67 -8.24
C ASN A 476 -29.73 -23.49 -9.41
N PHE A 477 -28.44 -23.79 -9.38
CA PHE A 477 -27.81 -24.73 -10.31
C PHE A 477 -27.80 -26.14 -9.72
N LYS A 478 -28.57 -27.04 -10.30
CA LYS A 478 -28.73 -28.41 -9.84
C LYS A 478 -28.79 -29.37 -11.03
N ASP A 479 -28.19 -30.55 -10.86
CA ASP A 479 -28.16 -31.64 -11.85
C ASP A 479 -27.72 -31.20 -13.27
N GLY A 480 -26.81 -30.22 -13.33
CA GLY A 480 -26.23 -29.67 -14.55
C GLY A 480 -27.03 -28.54 -15.21
N GLN A 481 -28.10 -28.06 -14.60
CA GLN A 481 -28.99 -27.03 -15.17
C GLN A 481 -29.31 -25.90 -14.18
N PHE A 482 -29.55 -24.69 -14.69
CA PHE A 482 -30.13 -23.60 -13.91
C PHE A 482 -31.64 -23.75 -13.82
N GLN A 483 -32.18 -23.65 -12.61
CA GLN A 483 -33.61 -23.55 -12.35
C GLN A 483 -34.07 -22.08 -12.45
N ALA A 484 -35.39 -21.86 -12.52
CA ALA A 484 -35.96 -20.51 -12.57
C ALA A 484 -35.51 -19.66 -11.36
N PRO A 485 -35.14 -18.38 -11.56
CA PRO A 485 -34.75 -17.49 -10.46
C PRO A 485 -35.87 -17.30 -9.43
N ILE A 486 -35.48 -17.12 -8.17
CA ILE A 486 -36.37 -16.86 -7.03
C ILE A 486 -36.00 -15.51 -6.42
N THR A 487 -36.95 -14.57 -6.41
CA THR A 487 -36.78 -13.26 -5.77
C THR A 487 -36.93 -13.37 -4.25
N LEU A 488 -35.90 -12.97 -3.50
CA LEU A 488 -35.99 -12.78 -2.05
C LEU A 488 -36.73 -11.49 -1.72
N LYS A 489 -37.48 -11.49 -0.61
CA LYS A 489 -38.11 -10.28 -0.10
C LYS A 489 -37.08 -9.40 0.61
N LEU A 490 -36.83 -8.19 0.10
CA LEU A 490 -35.95 -7.21 0.75
C LEU A 490 -36.40 -6.90 2.20
N PRO A 491 -35.48 -6.76 3.17
CA PRO A 491 -35.82 -6.49 4.57
C PRO A 491 -36.24 -5.04 4.82
N TYR A 492 -35.75 -4.11 4.01
CA TYR A 492 -36.09 -2.67 4.01
C TYR A 492 -35.67 -2.06 2.67
N GLN A 493 -36.24 -0.90 2.34
CA GLN A 493 -36.11 -0.25 1.03
C GLN A 493 -34.66 0.11 0.64
N GLU A 494 -33.81 0.43 1.60
CA GLU A 494 -32.41 0.82 1.39
C GLU A 494 -31.41 -0.34 1.55
N PHE A 495 -31.88 -1.58 1.63
CA PHE A 495 -31.02 -2.74 1.84
C PHE A 495 -30.03 -2.97 0.71
N LYS A 496 -28.74 -2.95 1.05
CA LYS A 496 -27.64 -3.21 0.11
C LYS A 496 -26.93 -4.51 0.49
N PRO A 497 -27.28 -5.64 -0.14
CA PRO A 497 -26.64 -6.92 0.17
C PRO A 497 -25.13 -6.86 -0.06
N GLY A 498 -24.38 -7.21 0.97
CA GLY A 498 -22.92 -7.29 1.01
C GLY A 498 -22.45 -8.71 0.69
N ASN A 499 -21.97 -9.40 1.73
CA ASN A 499 -21.52 -10.79 1.67
C ASN A 499 -22.70 -11.74 1.91
N LEU A 500 -22.67 -12.92 1.29
CA LEU A 500 -23.59 -14.04 1.53
C LEU A 500 -22.85 -15.18 2.26
N SER A 501 -23.53 -15.82 3.21
CA SER A 501 -23.14 -17.09 3.82
C SER A 501 -24.37 -17.93 4.13
N SER A 502 -24.20 -19.23 4.38
CA SER A 502 -25.31 -20.15 4.64
C SER A 502 -25.01 -21.18 5.73
N PHE A 503 -26.01 -21.44 6.58
CA PHE A 503 -25.93 -22.49 7.60
C PHE A 503 -27.28 -23.20 7.74
N GLN A 504 -27.29 -24.54 7.66
CA GLN A 504 -28.51 -25.37 7.62
C GLN A 504 -29.54 -24.86 6.58
N LEU A 505 -29.04 -24.53 5.37
CA LEU A 505 -29.78 -23.91 4.26
C LEU A 505 -30.41 -22.52 4.54
N ASN A 506 -30.36 -22.01 5.77
CA ASN A 506 -30.69 -20.61 6.06
C ASN A 506 -29.62 -19.70 5.44
N LEU A 507 -30.03 -18.60 4.80
CA LEU A 507 -29.12 -17.62 4.23
C LEU A 507 -28.86 -16.49 5.20
N TYR A 508 -27.65 -15.96 5.17
CA TYR A 508 -27.20 -14.82 5.97
C TYR A 508 -26.58 -13.81 5.01
N PHE A 509 -27.14 -12.62 4.95
CA PHE A 509 -26.58 -11.50 4.20
C PHE A 509 -26.11 -10.41 5.16
N SER A 510 -24.95 -9.82 4.89
CA SER A 510 -24.59 -8.55 5.51
C SER A 510 -25.18 -7.37 4.73
N ASP A 511 -25.42 -6.26 5.41
CA ASP A 511 -25.56 -4.94 4.79
C ASP A 511 -24.27 -4.15 5.12
N LYS A 512 -23.46 -3.85 4.09
CA LYS A 512 -22.14 -3.20 4.27
C LYS A 512 -22.24 -1.74 4.74
N GLU A 513 -23.36 -1.05 4.48
CA GLU A 513 -23.55 0.36 4.87
C GLU A 513 -24.21 0.50 6.24
N ASN A 514 -25.20 -0.34 6.53
CA ASN A 514 -25.91 -0.35 7.81
C ASN A 514 -25.19 -1.17 8.91
N GLY A 515 -24.22 -2.01 8.55
CA GLY A 515 -23.54 -2.94 9.47
C GLY A 515 -24.46 -4.02 10.05
N LYS A 516 -25.57 -4.35 9.37
CA LYS A 516 -26.60 -5.29 9.85
C LYS A 516 -26.38 -6.68 9.23
N ILE A 517 -26.89 -7.73 9.89
CA ILE A 517 -26.99 -9.09 9.35
C ILE A 517 -28.46 -9.48 9.27
N THR A 518 -28.92 -9.84 8.07
CA THR A 518 -30.27 -10.35 7.82
C THR A 518 -30.20 -11.86 7.57
N LYS A 519 -30.98 -12.64 8.34
CA LYS A 519 -31.19 -14.07 8.14
C LYS A 519 -32.48 -14.30 7.33
N TYR A 520 -32.40 -15.15 6.32
CA TYR A 520 -33.56 -15.73 5.63
C TYR A 520 -33.73 -17.19 6.08
N PRO A 521 -34.81 -17.52 6.83
CA PRO A 521 -35.02 -18.88 7.31
C PRO A 521 -35.47 -19.81 6.17
N TYR A 522 -34.85 -20.97 6.03
CA TYR A 522 -35.26 -21.94 5.00
C TYR A 522 -36.64 -22.54 5.34
N ARG A 523 -37.46 -22.80 4.31
CA ARG A 523 -38.84 -23.32 4.45
C ARG A 523 -39.07 -24.66 3.75
N GLY A 524 -38.05 -25.23 3.11
CA GLY A 524 -38.20 -26.40 2.24
C GLY A 524 -38.39 -26.00 0.77
N ASN A 525 -38.31 -26.96 -0.15
CA ASN A 525 -38.62 -26.80 -1.58
C ASN A 525 -37.94 -25.59 -2.27
N PHE A 526 -36.68 -25.29 -1.91
CA PHE A 526 -35.95 -24.09 -2.38
C PHE A 526 -36.67 -22.75 -2.10
N GLN A 527 -37.48 -22.68 -1.05
CA GLN A 527 -38.12 -21.45 -0.58
C GLN A 527 -37.51 -20.97 0.75
N TRP A 528 -37.46 -19.65 0.90
CA TRP A 528 -37.05 -18.96 2.13
C TRP A 528 -38.17 -18.05 2.63
N GLY A 529 -38.27 -17.93 3.95
CA GLY A 529 -39.28 -17.11 4.59
C GLY A 529 -38.88 -15.64 4.69
N GLU A 530 -39.80 -14.85 5.26
CA GLU A 530 -39.62 -13.46 5.66
C GLU A 530 -38.23 -13.20 6.29
N PRO A 531 -37.52 -12.12 5.88
CA PRO A 531 -36.22 -11.77 6.42
C PRO A 531 -36.31 -11.38 7.90
N GLN A 532 -35.29 -11.77 8.67
CA GLN A 532 -35.18 -11.52 10.10
C GLN A 532 -33.85 -10.82 10.39
N LEU A 533 -33.88 -9.72 11.15
CA LEU A 533 -32.64 -9.13 11.69
C LEU A 533 -32.02 -10.13 12.67
N TRP A 534 -30.76 -10.52 12.44
CA TRP A 534 -30.12 -11.60 13.21
C TRP A 534 -29.33 -11.11 14.43
N MET A 535 -28.91 -9.84 14.46
CA MET A 535 -28.18 -9.24 15.58
C MET A 535 -29.08 -8.38 16.43
N GLU A 536 -28.88 -8.40 17.76
CA GLU A 536 -29.80 -7.74 18.68
C GLU A 536 -29.60 -6.21 18.76
N ASN A 537 -28.36 -5.73 18.97
CA ASN A 537 -28.12 -4.34 19.40
C ASN A 537 -26.82 -3.66 18.90
N LYS A 538 -25.96 -4.32 18.11
CA LYS A 538 -24.70 -3.73 17.59
C LYS A 538 -24.64 -3.84 16.07
N ASN A 539 -24.58 -2.71 15.36
CA ASN A 539 -24.15 -2.68 13.96
C ASN A 539 -22.64 -2.95 13.90
N ILE A 540 -22.20 -3.78 12.94
CA ILE A 540 -20.77 -4.04 12.73
C ILE A 540 -20.20 -3.00 11.77
N ALA A 541 -19.39 -2.09 12.30
CA ALA A 541 -18.61 -1.13 11.50
C ALA A 541 -17.41 -1.82 10.83
N ASP A 542 -16.98 -1.31 9.66
CA ASP A 542 -15.86 -1.83 8.86
C ASP A 542 -15.91 -3.36 8.58
N PHE A 543 -17.11 -3.87 8.31
CA PHE A 543 -17.36 -5.27 7.98
C PHE A 543 -16.80 -5.65 6.60
N LYS A 544 -15.78 -6.53 6.57
CA LYS A 544 -15.12 -6.91 5.30
C LYS A 544 -15.61 -8.24 4.73
N SER A 545 -15.79 -9.26 5.57
CA SER A 545 -16.18 -10.61 5.17
C SER A 545 -16.78 -11.39 6.36
N MET A 546 -17.56 -12.43 6.08
CA MET A 546 -18.07 -13.36 7.09
C MET A 546 -18.19 -14.80 6.59
N ALA A 547 -18.27 -15.73 7.53
CA ALA A 547 -18.75 -17.08 7.33
C ALA A 547 -19.56 -17.57 8.55
N VAL A 548 -20.49 -18.51 8.34
CA VAL A 548 -21.43 -18.98 9.37
C VAL A 548 -21.38 -20.51 9.47
N ASP A 549 -21.12 -21.03 10.67
CA ASP A 549 -21.07 -22.47 10.99
C ASP A 549 -22.04 -22.88 12.12
N GLY A 550 -22.89 -21.95 12.55
CA GLY A 550 -23.69 -22.00 13.77
C GLY A 550 -23.36 -20.82 14.69
N SER A 551 -22.09 -20.43 14.77
CA SER A 551 -21.70 -19.04 15.04
C SER A 551 -21.55 -18.28 13.73
N LEU A 552 -21.63 -16.95 13.79
CA LEU A 552 -21.19 -16.05 12.72
C LEU A 552 -19.80 -15.53 13.06
N TRP A 553 -18.88 -15.61 12.11
CA TRP A 553 -17.50 -15.15 12.23
C TRP A 553 -17.29 -14.00 11.26
N ALA A 554 -16.93 -12.82 11.76
CA ALA A 554 -16.76 -11.61 10.96
C ALA A 554 -15.31 -11.10 10.98
N LEU A 555 -14.80 -10.66 9.81
CA LEU A 555 -13.57 -9.88 9.72
C LEU A 555 -13.90 -8.39 9.85
N THR A 556 -13.39 -7.77 10.92
CA THR A 556 -13.65 -6.36 11.29
C THR A 556 -12.33 -5.66 11.65
N LYS A 557 -12.29 -4.32 11.62
CA LYS A 557 -11.11 -3.57 12.11
C LYS A 557 -11.21 -3.35 13.63
N GLU A 558 -10.08 -3.48 14.32
CA GLU A 558 -10.01 -3.14 15.74
C GLU A 558 -10.30 -1.64 15.98
N ASN A 559 -11.14 -1.32 16.97
CA ASN A 559 -11.71 0.02 17.23
C ASN A 559 -12.63 0.59 16.11
N ALA A 560 -13.17 -0.23 15.20
CA ALA A 560 -14.13 0.26 14.20
C ALA A 560 -15.37 0.91 14.88
N GLY A 561 -15.64 2.17 14.53
CA GLY A 561 -16.73 2.96 15.10
C GLY A 561 -16.35 3.90 16.26
N GLU A 562 -15.08 3.93 16.70
CA GLU A 562 -14.61 4.92 17.68
C GLU A 562 -14.05 6.19 17.01
N GLU A 563 -14.63 7.35 17.32
CA GLU A 563 -14.16 8.64 16.78
C GLU A 563 -12.71 8.96 17.18
N GLY A 564 -11.92 9.46 16.22
CA GLY A 564 -10.56 9.95 16.47
C GLY A 564 -9.45 8.90 16.54
N LYS A 565 -9.76 7.60 16.54
CA LYS A 565 -8.75 6.51 16.48
C LYS A 565 -8.25 6.24 15.04
N PRO A 566 -7.01 5.74 14.87
CA PRO A 566 -6.39 5.60 13.54
C PRO A 566 -6.96 4.42 12.73
N SER A 567 -7.28 4.66 11.45
CA SER A 567 -7.81 3.64 10.51
C SER A 567 -6.80 2.53 10.10
N SER A 568 -5.62 2.51 10.73
CA SER A 568 -4.54 1.53 10.52
C SER A 568 -4.57 0.36 11.49
N SER A 569 -5.65 0.19 12.26
CA SER A 569 -5.83 -0.93 13.18
C SER A 569 -5.78 -2.29 12.48
N PRO A 570 -5.26 -3.35 13.14
CA PRO A 570 -5.27 -4.70 12.60
C PRO A 570 -6.70 -5.24 12.42
N THR A 571 -6.85 -6.20 11.51
CA THR A 571 -8.09 -6.97 11.35
C THR A 571 -8.22 -8.00 12.48
N VAL A 572 -9.38 -8.04 13.14
CA VAL A 572 -9.74 -9.02 14.18
C VAL A 572 -10.87 -9.92 13.70
N ILE A 573 -11.05 -11.05 14.38
CA ILE A 573 -12.14 -11.99 14.09
C ILE A 573 -13.14 -11.94 15.24
N GLU A 574 -14.25 -11.22 15.05
CA GLU A 574 -15.35 -11.19 16.02
C GLU A 574 -16.26 -12.41 15.79
N ARG A 575 -16.50 -13.20 16.84
CA ARG A 575 -17.46 -14.31 16.83
C ARG A 575 -18.76 -13.92 17.51
N TYR A 576 -19.87 -14.11 16.80
CA TYR A 576 -21.22 -13.90 17.28
C TYR A 576 -21.96 -15.24 17.40
N TYR A 577 -22.79 -15.37 18.43
CA TYR A 577 -23.71 -16.48 18.61
C TYR A 577 -25.07 -15.94 19.08
N ALA A 578 -26.16 -16.46 18.52
CA ALA A 578 -27.52 -15.97 18.77
C ALA A 578 -27.64 -14.42 18.75
N GLY A 579 -27.03 -13.77 17.74
CA GLY A 579 -27.07 -12.31 17.58
C GLY A 579 -26.21 -11.49 18.55
N LYS A 580 -25.47 -12.14 19.47
CA LYS A 580 -24.63 -11.49 20.49
C LYS A 580 -23.14 -11.78 20.24
N LEU A 581 -22.29 -10.75 20.36
CA LEU A 581 -20.83 -10.90 20.37
C LEU A 581 -20.41 -11.81 21.55
N GLN A 582 -19.52 -12.77 21.29
CA GLN A 582 -19.01 -13.73 22.29
C GLN A 582 -17.53 -13.46 22.61
N GLU A 583 -16.71 -13.29 21.58
CA GLU A 583 -15.28 -13.04 21.69
C GLU A 583 -14.74 -12.34 20.44
N ALA A 584 -13.56 -11.73 20.56
CA ALA A 584 -12.81 -11.14 19.45
C ALA A 584 -11.39 -11.74 19.45
N LEU A 585 -11.10 -12.61 18.48
CA LEU A 585 -9.80 -13.25 18.35
C LEU A 585 -8.80 -12.30 17.68
N LYS A 586 -7.65 -12.11 18.33
CA LYS A 586 -6.46 -11.47 17.76
C LYS A 586 -5.46 -12.58 17.42
N LEU A 587 -4.99 -12.63 16.18
CA LEU A 587 -4.08 -13.70 15.74
C LEU A 587 -2.62 -13.29 15.97
N GLU A 588 -2.07 -13.77 17.09
CA GLU A 588 -0.65 -13.75 17.42
C GLU A 588 0.08 -14.80 16.57
N ILE A 589 0.25 -14.50 15.28
CA ILE A 589 0.92 -15.36 14.29
C ILE A 589 2.00 -14.60 13.52
N PHE A 590 3.04 -15.32 13.08
CA PHE A 590 4.11 -14.79 12.23
C PHE A 590 4.04 -15.36 10.79
N PRO A 591 4.27 -14.56 9.73
CA PRO A 591 4.34 -13.09 9.70
C PRO A 591 3.12 -12.40 10.34
N PHE A 592 3.35 -11.26 11.00
CA PHE A 592 2.27 -10.52 11.67
C PHE A 592 1.19 -10.07 10.66
N PRO A 593 -0.11 -10.29 10.93
CA PRO A 593 -1.19 -9.85 10.05
C PRO A 593 -1.15 -8.36 9.69
N LYS A 594 -1.51 -8.04 8.45
CA LYS A 594 -1.63 -6.68 7.90
C LYS A 594 -3.07 -6.37 7.49
N SER A 595 -3.70 -7.23 6.69
CA SER A 595 -5.12 -7.08 6.32
C SER A 595 -5.70 -8.37 5.74
N PHE A 596 -6.45 -9.12 6.55
CA PHE A 596 -7.23 -10.25 6.05
C PHE A 596 -8.30 -9.77 5.06
N PHE A 597 -8.66 -10.62 4.10
CA PHE A 597 -9.59 -10.28 3.01
C PHE A 597 -10.91 -11.06 3.10
N LYS A 598 -10.85 -12.40 3.01
CA LYS A 598 -11.99 -13.31 3.11
C LYS A 598 -11.78 -14.31 4.25
N ILE A 599 -12.88 -14.68 4.90
CA ILE A 599 -12.95 -15.75 5.90
C ILE A 599 -13.88 -16.86 5.39
N PHE A 600 -13.56 -18.12 5.68
CA PHE A 600 -14.42 -19.27 5.40
C PHE A 600 -14.44 -20.25 6.57
N THR A 601 -15.59 -20.90 6.76
CA THR A 601 -15.77 -22.06 7.64
C THR A 601 -16.96 -22.91 7.19
N SER A 602 -16.95 -24.19 7.56
CA SER A 602 -18.09 -25.11 7.50
C SER A 602 -18.33 -25.70 8.89
N SER A 603 -19.58 -26.06 9.22
CA SER A 603 -19.89 -26.78 10.46
C SER A 603 -19.37 -28.22 10.48
N GLN A 604 -18.88 -28.73 9.34
CA GLN A 604 -18.27 -30.06 9.21
C GLN A 604 -16.77 -30.09 9.57
N GLN A 605 -16.15 -28.92 9.81
CA GLN A 605 -14.69 -28.78 9.95
C GLN A 605 -14.33 -27.95 11.19
N PRO A 606 -13.34 -28.34 12.01
CA PRO A 606 -12.95 -27.60 13.22
C PRO A 606 -12.09 -26.36 12.94
N TYR A 607 -12.12 -25.85 11.71
CA TYR A 607 -11.16 -24.88 11.17
C TYR A 607 -11.82 -23.58 10.71
N ILE A 608 -10.99 -22.55 10.58
CA ILE A 608 -11.31 -21.28 9.92
C ILE A 608 -10.17 -21.00 8.95
N TYR A 609 -10.53 -20.69 7.71
CA TYR A 609 -9.60 -20.39 6.63
C TYR A 609 -9.67 -18.89 6.32
N ILE A 610 -8.52 -18.24 6.14
CA ILE A 610 -8.42 -16.77 6.04
C ILE A 610 -7.44 -16.39 4.93
N LEU A 611 -7.92 -15.66 3.93
CA LEU A 611 -7.08 -15.16 2.82
C LEU A 611 -6.41 -13.84 3.20
N GLU A 612 -5.11 -13.71 2.93
CA GLU A 612 -4.36 -12.45 3.06
C GLU A 612 -3.55 -12.13 1.80
N PRO A 613 -4.16 -11.49 0.78
CA PRO A 613 -3.49 -11.12 -0.46
C PRO A 613 -2.29 -10.19 -0.24
N VAL A 614 -2.36 -9.28 0.74
CA VAL A 614 -1.27 -8.34 1.09
C VAL A 614 -0.02 -9.00 1.70
N GLN A 615 -0.05 -10.33 1.89
CA GLN A 615 1.08 -11.16 2.29
C GLN A 615 1.21 -12.44 1.46
N ASN A 616 0.54 -12.52 0.30
CA ASN A 616 0.60 -13.64 -0.64
C ASN A 616 0.32 -15.00 0.05
N ARG A 617 -0.61 -15.05 1.02
CA ARG A 617 -0.85 -16.23 1.86
C ARG A 617 -2.32 -16.56 2.14
N ILE A 618 -2.56 -17.82 2.51
CA ILE A 618 -3.75 -18.28 3.23
C ILE A 618 -3.35 -18.85 4.60
N VAL A 619 -4.17 -18.58 5.61
CA VAL A 619 -3.95 -18.95 7.03
C VAL A 619 -5.08 -19.89 7.47
N ILE A 620 -4.72 -20.98 8.16
CA ILE A 620 -5.67 -21.94 8.74
C ILE A 620 -5.50 -21.96 10.26
N ILE A 621 -6.58 -21.66 10.98
CA ILE A 621 -6.65 -21.72 12.45
C ILE A 621 -7.74 -22.69 12.89
N ASN A 622 -7.69 -23.13 14.14
CA ASN A 622 -8.85 -23.74 14.81
C ASN A 622 -9.81 -22.67 15.35
N LYS A 623 -10.99 -23.11 15.80
CA LYS A 623 -12.05 -22.27 16.40
C LYS A 623 -11.61 -21.42 17.59
N SER A 624 -10.48 -21.75 18.24
CA SER A 624 -9.94 -21.02 19.39
C SER A 624 -8.75 -20.11 19.01
N GLY A 625 -8.55 -19.81 17.73
CA GLY A 625 -7.47 -18.95 17.24
C GLY A 625 -6.09 -19.62 17.14
N GLY A 626 -5.96 -20.91 17.52
CA GLY A 626 -4.69 -21.62 17.48
C GLY A 626 -4.29 -22.01 16.07
N ILE A 627 -3.04 -21.74 15.68
CA ILE A 627 -2.55 -21.97 14.31
C ILE A 627 -2.49 -23.46 13.94
N ILE A 628 -3.13 -23.80 12.83
CA ILE A 628 -3.10 -25.13 12.22
C ILE A 628 -1.99 -25.19 11.19
N GLU A 629 -2.01 -24.28 10.21
CA GLU A 629 -1.00 -24.16 9.15
C GLU A 629 -1.14 -22.82 8.41
N GLN A 630 -0.12 -22.43 7.63
CA GLN A 630 -0.18 -21.30 6.70
C GLN A 630 0.52 -21.67 5.40
N PHE A 631 -0.03 -21.25 4.26
CA PHE A 631 0.59 -21.45 2.95
C PHE A 631 0.87 -20.10 2.29
N GLN A 632 2.12 -19.88 1.89
CA GLN A 632 2.59 -18.68 1.17
C GLN A 632 3.35 -19.10 -0.09
N SER A 633 3.20 -18.35 -1.18
CA SER A 633 3.98 -18.57 -2.41
C SER A 633 4.39 -17.24 -3.05
N GLU A 634 5.52 -17.25 -3.74
CA GLU A 634 5.91 -16.15 -4.63
C GLU A 634 5.02 -16.11 -5.88
N LYS A 635 4.38 -17.23 -6.25
CA LYS A 635 3.36 -17.30 -7.33
C LYS A 635 1.95 -16.86 -6.88
N PHE A 636 1.76 -16.50 -5.61
CA PHE A 636 0.49 -15.96 -5.08
C PHE A 636 0.47 -14.42 -5.16
N ASP A 637 0.78 -13.88 -6.34
CA ASP A 637 1.03 -12.46 -6.62
C ASP A 637 -0.24 -11.61 -6.82
N ASN A 638 -1.40 -12.25 -7.00
CA ASN A 638 -2.68 -11.59 -7.27
C ASN A 638 -3.86 -12.41 -6.70
N LEU A 639 -3.79 -12.83 -5.43
CA LEU A 639 -4.85 -13.56 -4.75
C LEU A 639 -6.14 -12.72 -4.71
N LEU A 640 -7.16 -13.14 -5.46
CA LEU A 640 -8.49 -12.54 -5.48
C LEU A 640 -9.43 -13.24 -4.50
N ASP A 641 -9.49 -14.57 -4.57
CA ASP A 641 -10.46 -15.35 -3.81
C ASP A 641 -9.97 -16.77 -3.47
N PHE A 642 -10.72 -17.48 -2.63
CA PHE A 642 -10.54 -18.90 -2.38
C PHE A 642 -11.85 -19.65 -2.06
N SER A 643 -11.81 -20.97 -2.26
CA SER A 643 -12.84 -21.89 -1.78
C SER A 643 -12.22 -23.21 -1.30
N ILE A 644 -12.98 -23.99 -0.52
CA ILE A 644 -12.54 -25.24 0.11
C ILE A 644 -13.42 -26.39 -0.40
N SER A 645 -12.85 -27.57 -0.65
CA SER A 645 -13.63 -28.75 -1.03
C SER A 645 -14.60 -29.19 0.07
N GLN A 646 -15.67 -29.90 -0.31
CA GLN A 646 -16.70 -30.34 0.64
C GLN A 646 -16.15 -31.26 1.74
N ASP A 647 -15.10 -32.03 1.43
CA ASP A 647 -14.39 -32.90 2.38
C ASP A 647 -13.32 -32.20 3.23
N GLY A 648 -13.01 -30.92 2.94
CA GLY A 648 -12.03 -30.11 3.67
C GLY A 648 -10.56 -30.36 3.34
N LYS A 649 -10.23 -31.26 2.40
CA LYS A 649 -8.83 -31.62 2.08
C LYS A 649 -8.18 -30.77 0.99
N THR A 650 -8.95 -29.97 0.25
CA THR A 650 -8.45 -29.19 -0.90
C THR A 650 -8.81 -27.73 -0.77
N ILE A 651 -7.82 -26.85 -0.94
CA ILE A 651 -8.00 -25.41 -1.09
C ILE A 651 -7.83 -25.07 -2.58
N TYR A 652 -8.82 -24.41 -3.15
CA TYR A 652 -8.73 -23.77 -4.47
C TYR A 652 -8.52 -22.27 -4.28
N LEU A 653 -7.43 -21.74 -4.84
CA LEU A 653 -7.02 -20.34 -4.74
C LEU A 653 -7.14 -19.66 -6.11
N LEU A 654 -7.91 -18.58 -6.19
CA LEU A 654 -7.96 -17.73 -7.38
C LEU A 654 -6.85 -16.68 -7.30
N ASN A 655 -5.88 -16.77 -8.22
CA ASN A 655 -4.78 -15.84 -8.37
C ASN A 655 -4.85 -15.16 -9.74
N GLY A 656 -5.56 -14.04 -9.83
CA GLY A 656 -5.85 -13.35 -11.09
C GLY A 656 -6.65 -14.23 -12.06
N LEU A 657 -5.97 -14.73 -13.09
CA LEU A 657 -6.55 -15.63 -14.11
C LEU A 657 -6.22 -17.11 -13.84
N LYS A 658 -5.61 -17.47 -12.71
CA LYS A 658 -5.18 -18.84 -12.39
C LYS A 658 -5.95 -19.41 -11.21
N VAL A 659 -6.38 -20.66 -11.32
CA VAL A 659 -6.82 -21.45 -10.17
C VAL A 659 -5.67 -22.36 -9.76
N TYR A 660 -5.13 -22.11 -8.57
CA TYR A 660 -4.15 -23.00 -7.94
C TYR A 660 -4.85 -23.92 -6.93
N LYS A 661 -4.24 -25.07 -6.66
CA LYS A 661 -4.67 -26.06 -5.67
C LYS A 661 -3.59 -26.27 -4.59
N ILE A 662 -4.05 -26.44 -3.36
CA ILE A 662 -3.28 -26.95 -2.22
C ILE A 662 -4.05 -28.13 -1.64
N THR A 663 -3.36 -29.24 -1.36
CA THR A 663 -3.91 -30.39 -0.64
C THR A 663 -3.44 -30.36 0.81
N LEU A 664 -4.31 -30.73 1.74
CA LEU A 664 -4.13 -30.71 3.21
C LEU A 664 -4.08 -32.13 3.80
#